data_AF-A0A0Q4QKW6-F1
#
_entry.id   AF-A0A0Q4QKW6-F1
#
_cell.length_a   1.000
_cell.length_b   1.000
_cell.length_c   1.000
_cell.angle_alpha   90.00
_cell.angle_beta   90.00
_cell.angle_gamma   90.00
#
_symmetry.space_group_name_H-M   'P 1'
#
loop_
_entity.id
_entity.type
_entity.pdbx_description
1 polymer ?
#
loop_
_entity_poly.entity_id
_entity_poly.type
_entity_poly.pdbx_seq_one_letter_code
_entity_poly.pdbx_strand_id
1 'polypeptide(L)'
;MKQIIEALDLWIKITGVNPEIRDYNKDDWDVYKNNQSLSESLKIDPTCLTTIMMLDHYVRIYLKERTFTVQSILDDFAGMTEYLQQCRQIYSILEMEEIRLLKKDFINSMLEAMQHYEINEPGIFQAIQDPGNIAFLRRDALRSMVNLSVYQFLQGEPDDDTPSYYKTIHEYWNINSLIEEATKMRNGISLNFIRDPKADDSFFAFAIRNGQTISILTDKEKVINPLERHKSRARSKARSVFKRIDENHFPYSLLNVTYIDDEAYIPPHKEQGLVVHKKQSVPRMQLNELSESEIIWLVMMFELIRDKFFAKGFKTKELSYTGEMLHVNDALIKGVEHLVVRNYLPLVASKVSVKDASFEGIAPFLKNKSNGDNLWIEQRYCSMVSERYLNLVSAHDSSNKFLVSLDHISKYKKESIMRLDVSPSDLTGVHFLSFMDSSRLNKEDSDLQEHAVQLQSVKATQIGSAEQLLYDQRYIARYNYVMMLQLAMKREYYLSKDKIFTWFLNSVQNNKDAIISTSVGDDSTNIRFKTLNLKEPHFRDLRHSQIKLYTEVKGEKYTYRCVKSGSEALVAVLFRPTSPSQLAFLCGCEINELPDVLQHWIKPRRSDDPLDWAIVNPWIDDSFEVVVYLSRSAYNKHRKKRGLAANRFWITEEMKTEKPYFIKPTVGTEVRFSCWNGSEAPPGPWLGVITEIIKEGRVYGIYKVRRHFDGEIQQIEGYQKLLRP
;
A
#
# COMPACT_ATOMS: atom_id res chain seq x y z
N MET A 1 -26.45 -11.07 35.53
CA MET A 1 -25.06 -11.51 35.22
C MET A 1 -24.89 -13.03 35.26
N LYS A 2 -25.20 -13.72 36.38
CA LYS A 2 -25.09 -15.20 36.47
C LYS A 2 -25.85 -15.95 35.35
N GLN A 3 -27.10 -15.58 35.10
CA GLN A 3 -27.94 -16.16 34.03
C GLN A 3 -27.37 -15.91 32.62
N ILE A 4 -26.66 -14.79 32.41
CA ILE A 4 -26.09 -14.43 31.10
C ILE A 4 -24.85 -15.28 30.83
N ILE A 5 -24.01 -15.48 31.86
CA ILE A 5 -22.85 -16.38 31.77
C ILE A 5 -23.33 -17.79 31.43
N GLU A 6 -24.37 -18.27 32.13
CA GLU A 6 -24.98 -19.57 31.84
C GLU A 6 -25.53 -19.66 30.41
N ALA A 7 -26.19 -18.61 29.90
CA ALA A 7 -26.67 -18.57 28.52
C ALA A 7 -25.54 -18.58 27.48
N LEU A 8 -24.42 -17.91 27.76
CA LEU A 8 -23.24 -17.92 26.90
C LEU A 8 -22.54 -19.29 26.92
N ASP A 9 -22.45 -19.94 28.09
CA ASP A 9 -21.92 -21.30 28.21
C ASP A 9 -22.80 -22.30 27.43
N LEU A 10 -24.12 -22.16 27.51
CA LEU A 10 -25.06 -22.95 26.73
C LEU A 10 -24.91 -22.68 25.23
N TRP A 11 -24.71 -21.43 24.81
CA TRP A 11 -24.46 -21.08 23.41
C TRP A 11 -23.20 -21.77 22.86
N ILE A 12 -22.12 -21.79 23.64
CA ILE A 12 -20.88 -22.50 23.26
C ILE A 12 -21.14 -24.01 23.15
N LYS A 13 -21.89 -24.61 24.07
CA LYS A 13 -22.25 -26.04 24.02
C LYS A 13 -23.13 -26.38 22.81
N ILE A 14 -24.12 -25.55 22.51
CA ILE A 14 -25.06 -25.73 21.39
C ILE A 14 -24.36 -25.58 20.05
N THR A 15 -23.40 -24.65 19.95
CA THR A 15 -22.69 -24.41 18.69
C THR A 15 -21.46 -25.27 18.50
N GLY A 16 -20.85 -25.75 19.59
CA GLY A 16 -19.57 -26.44 19.57
C GLY A 16 -18.37 -25.52 19.30
N VAL A 17 -18.59 -24.21 19.13
CA VAL A 17 -17.55 -23.25 18.77
C VAL A 17 -17.13 -22.45 19.99
N ASN A 18 -15.93 -22.74 20.49
CA ASN A 18 -15.37 -22.02 21.62
C ASN A 18 -14.74 -20.68 21.16
N PRO A 19 -15.16 -19.53 21.70
CA PRO A 19 -14.59 -18.21 21.36
C PRO A 19 -13.10 -18.06 21.69
N GLU A 20 -12.54 -18.89 22.58
CA GLU A 20 -11.13 -18.83 22.98
C GLU A 20 -10.20 -19.57 22.01
N ILE A 21 -10.74 -20.43 21.15
CA ILE A 21 -9.98 -21.24 20.19
C ILE A 21 -9.99 -20.53 18.84
N ARG A 22 -8.79 -20.33 18.25
CA ARG A 22 -8.64 -19.67 16.93
C ARG A 22 -8.76 -20.64 15.75
N ASP A 23 -8.77 -21.94 16.01
CA ASP A 23 -8.99 -22.98 15.01
C ASP A 23 -10.49 -23.25 14.91
N TYR A 24 -11.11 -22.82 13.81
CA TYR A 24 -12.51 -23.08 13.48
C TYR A 24 -12.60 -23.61 12.05
N ASN A 25 -13.57 -24.47 11.78
CA ASN A 25 -13.84 -24.92 10.41
C ASN A 25 -14.46 -23.77 9.62
N LYS A 26 -14.27 -23.75 8.29
CA LYS A 26 -14.83 -22.71 7.44
C LYS A 26 -16.36 -22.60 7.57
N ASP A 27 -17.02 -23.72 7.88
CA ASP A 27 -18.48 -23.82 8.08
C ASP A 27 -18.96 -23.17 9.40
N ASP A 28 -18.05 -22.89 10.34
CA ASP A 28 -18.34 -22.28 11.65
C ASP A 28 -18.06 -20.77 11.68
N TRP A 29 -17.74 -20.18 10.52
CA TRP A 29 -17.29 -18.78 10.42
C TRP A 29 -18.33 -17.78 10.95
N ASP A 30 -19.61 -18.01 10.70
CA ASP A 30 -20.68 -17.11 11.15
C ASP A 30 -20.84 -17.17 12.68
N VAL A 31 -20.73 -18.36 13.27
CA VAL A 31 -20.74 -18.52 14.74
C VAL A 31 -19.52 -17.84 15.36
N TYR A 32 -18.34 -17.98 14.73
CA TYR A 32 -17.13 -17.30 15.18
C TYR A 32 -17.30 -15.76 15.16
N LYS A 33 -17.88 -15.19 14.11
CA LYS A 33 -18.21 -13.75 14.04
C LYS A 33 -19.24 -13.33 15.11
N ASN A 34 -20.26 -14.14 15.35
CA ASN A 34 -21.25 -13.91 16.40
C ASN A 34 -20.58 -13.88 17.78
N ASN A 35 -19.68 -14.83 18.06
CA ASN A 35 -18.89 -14.90 19.28
C ASN A 35 -18.01 -13.67 19.49
N GLN A 36 -17.37 -13.16 18.44
CA GLN A 36 -16.61 -11.91 18.51
C GLN A 36 -17.52 -10.72 18.89
N SER A 37 -18.69 -10.63 18.26
CA SER A 37 -19.66 -9.56 18.53
C SER A 37 -20.23 -9.62 19.96
N LEU A 38 -20.55 -10.81 20.45
CA LEU A 38 -20.98 -11.02 21.84
C LEU A 38 -19.88 -10.62 22.83
N SER A 39 -18.65 -11.06 22.59
CA SER A 39 -17.49 -10.76 23.44
C SER A 39 -17.19 -9.26 23.50
N GLU A 40 -17.38 -8.55 22.38
CA GLU A 40 -17.25 -7.10 22.35
C GLU A 40 -18.38 -6.42 23.12
N SER A 41 -19.64 -6.80 22.87
CA SER A 41 -20.80 -6.21 23.54
C SER A 41 -20.71 -6.29 25.07
N LEU A 42 -20.19 -7.40 25.61
CA LEU A 42 -19.95 -7.58 27.05
C LEU A 42 -18.93 -6.61 27.63
N LYS A 43 -17.92 -6.21 26.83
CA LYS A 43 -16.88 -5.28 27.26
C LYS A 43 -17.37 -3.84 27.30
N ILE A 44 -18.26 -3.48 26.37
CA ILE A 44 -18.71 -2.09 26.18
C ILE A 44 -20.06 -1.78 26.85
N ASP A 45 -20.88 -2.79 27.18
CA ASP A 45 -22.17 -2.63 27.87
C ASP A 45 -22.17 -3.27 29.27
N PRO A 46 -21.98 -2.47 30.35
CA PRO A 46 -22.04 -2.96 31.72
C PRO A 46 -23.40 -3.55 32.12
N THR A 47 -24.49 -3.15 31.44
CA THR A 47 -25.84 -3.69 31.72
C THR A 47 -26.05 -5.07 31.12
N CYS A 48 -25.17 -5.48 30.20
CA CYS A 48 -25.26 -6.69 29.39
C CYS A 48 -26.53 -6.82 28.54
N LEU A 49 -27.37 -5.78 28.47
CA LEU A 49 -28.63 -5.82 27.71
C LEU A 49 -28.35 -6.00 26.22
N THR A 50 -27.34 -5.33 25.67
CA THR A 50 -26.95 -5.49 24.25
C THR A 50 -26.57 -6.93 23.97
N THR A 51 -25.74 -7.53 24.84
CA THR A 51 -25.34 -8.94 24.71
C THR A 51 -26.55 -9.87 24.74
N ILE A 52 -27.50 -9.65 25.66
CA ILE A 52 -28.71 -10.47 25.75
C ILE A 52 -29.56 -10.39 24.48
N MET A 53 -29.76 -9.19 23.94
CA MET A 53 -30.55 -8.99 22.72
C MET A 53 -29.88 -9.62 21.49
N MET A 54 -28.56 -9.45 21.36
CA MET A 54 -27.78 -10.08 20.29
C MET A 54 -27.80 -11.61 20.41
N LEU A 55 -27.61 -12.15 21.62
CA LEU A 55 -27.64 -13.59 21.86
C LEU A 55 -29.01 -14.18 21.52
N ASP A 56 -30.10 -13.52 21.92
CA ASP A 56 -31.46 -13.92 21.57
C ASP A 56 -31.68 -13.97 20.05
N HIS A 57 -31.18 -12.97 19.32
CA HIS A 57 -31.24 -12.96 17.86
C HIS A 57 -30.42 -14.11 17.25
N TYR A 58 -29.17 -14.30 17.67
CA TYR A 58 -28.30 -15.36 17.14
C TYR A 58 -28.82 -16.76 17.42
N VAL A 59 -29.34 -17.02 18.62
CA VAL A 59 -29.94 -18.31 18.98
C VAL A 59 -31.13 -18.63 18.07
N ARG A 60 -31.99 -17.64 17.79
CA ARG A 60 -33.16 -17.84 16.92
C ARG A 60 -32.77 -18.12 15.47
N ILE A 61 -31.82 -17.37 14.92
CA ILE A 61 -31.33 -17.61 13.55
C ILE A 61 -30.68 -18.99 13.47
N TYR A 62 -29.74 -19.28 14.35
CA TYR A 62 -29.00 -20.53 14.35
C TYR A 62 -29.93 -21.74 14.44
N LEU A 63 -30.89 -21.74 15.37
CA LEU A 63 -31.83 -22.86 15.53
C LEU A 63 -32.82 -22.98 14.38
N LYS A 64 -33.17 -21.88 13.72
CA LYS A 64 -34.05 -21.88 12.53
C LYS A 64 -33.35 -22.50 11.32
N GLU A 65 -32.05 -22.30 11.18
CA GLU A 65 -31.26 -22.80 10.05
C GLU A 65 -30.75 -24.24 10.27
N ARG A 66 -30.77 -24.73 11.51
CA ARG A 66 -30.36 -26.10 11.84
C ARG A 66 -31.38 -27.12 11.33
N THR A 67 -30.86 -28.15 10.66
CA THR A 67 -31.65 -29.26 10.11
C THR A 67 -31.10 -30.60 10.58
N PHE A 68 -31.99 -31.55 10.80
CA PHE A 68 -31.66 -32.92 11.21
C PHE A 68 -32.47 -33.91 10.38
N THR A 69 -31.88 -35.08 10.10
CA THR A 69 -32.61 -36.18 9.47
C THR A 69 -33.16 -37.11 10.55
N VAL A 70 -34.26 -37.81 10.26
CA VAL A 70 -34.79 -38.84 11.16
C VAL A 70 -33.72 -39.90 11.47
N GLN A 71 -32.92 -40.30 10.46
CA GLN A 71 -31.82 -41.25 10.65
C GLN A 71 -30.79 -40.73 11.67
N SER A 72 -30.33 -39.49 11.53
CA SER A 72 -29.35 -38.90 12.48
C SER A 72 -29.89 -38.82 13.91
N ILE A 73 -31.21 -38.67 14.09
CA ILE A 73 -31.83 -38.65 15.42
C ILE A 73 -31.89 -40.07 16.01
N LEU A 74 -32.15 -41.08 15.20
CA LEU A 74 -32.20 -42.47 15.65
C LEU A 74 -30.80 -43.02 15.95
N ASP A 75 -29.79 -42.62 15.18
CA ASP A 75 -28.41 -43.07 15.35
C ASP A 75 -27.77 -42.53 16.65
N ASP A 76 -28.13 -41.31 17.08
CA ASP A 76 -27.69 -40.70 18.35
C ASP A 76 -28.85 -40.06 19.12
N PHE A 77 -29.79 -40.89 19.57
CA PHE A 77 -30.98 -40.41 20.28
C PHE A 77 -30.65 -39.68 21.59
N ALA A 78 -29.65 -40.16 22.33
CA ALA A 78 -29.26 -39.59 23.61
C ALA A 78 -28.61 -38.20 23.43
N GLY A 79 -27.63 -38.08 22.52
CA GLY A 79 -26.98 -36.80 22.23
C GLY A 79 -27.95 -35.77 21.66
N MET A 80 -28.85 -36.19 20.76
CA MET A 80 -29.89 -35.31 20.23
C MET A 80 -30.89 -34.84 21.29
N THR A 81 -31.24 -35.70 22.25
CA THR A 81 -32.12 -35.31 23.37
C THR A 81 -31.42 -34.29 24.28
N GLU A 82 -30.14 -34.50 24.59
CA GLU A 82 -29.34 -33.55 25.37
C GLU A 82 -29.23 -32.19 24.65
N TYR A 83 -28.94 -32.19 23.34
CA TYR A 83 -28.86 -30.99 22.53
C TYR A 83 -30.18 -30.19 22.55
N LEU A 84 -31.31 -30.85 22.35
CA LEU A 84 -32.63 -30.20 22.40
C LEU A 84 -32.94 -29.67 23.81
N GLN A 85 -32.51 -30.37 24.86
CA GLN A 85 -32.63 -29.89 26.23
C GLN A 85 -31.81 -28.61 26.46
N GLN A 86 -30.57 -28.55 25.99
CA GLN A 86 -29.73 -27.34 26.05
C GLN A 86 -30.38 -26.18 25.28
N CYS A 87 -30.93 -26.45 24.10
CA CYS A 87 -31.67 -25.45 23.30
C CYS A 87 -32.89 -24.91 24.06
N ARG A 88 -33.64 -25.78 24.75
CA ARG A 88 -34.78 -25.36 25.58
C ARG A 88 -34.32 -24.54 26.78
N GLN A 89 -33.21 -24.90 27.41
CA GLN A 89 -32.64 -24.18 28.54
C GLN A 89 -32.24 -22.75 28.15
N ILE A 90 -31.54 -22.56 27.03
CA ILE A 90 -31.14 -21.21 26.61
C ILE A 90 -32.37 -20.33 26.28
N TYR A 91 -33.41 -20.89 25.64
CA TYR A 91 -34.68 -20.17 25.45
C TYR A 91 -35.33 -19.79 26.78
N SER A 92 -35.36 -20.71 27.75
CA SER A 92 -35.97 -20.42 29.06
C SER A 92 -35.28 -19.27 29.79
N ILE A 93 -33.96 -19.13 29.62
CA ILE A 93 -33.20 -18.00 30.17
C ILE A 93 -33.56 -16.72 29.42
N LEU A 94 -33.51 -16.73 28.09
CA LEU A 94 -33.75 -15.53 27.26
C LEU A 94 -35.20 -15.01 27.31
N GLU A 95 -36.14 -15.85 27.74
CA GLU A 95 -37.57 -15.56 27.87
C GLU A 95 -38.01 -15.32 29.33
N MET A 96 -37.05 -15.24 30.27
CA MET A 96 -37.33 -14.81 31.65
C MET A 96 -38.04 -13.46 31.65
N GLU A 97 -38.99 -13.29 32.57
CA GLU A 97 -39.84 -12.09 32.64
C GLU A 97 -39.00 -10.82 32.80
N GLU A 98 -37.94 -10.87 33.62
CA GLU A 98 -37.03 -9.75 33.84
C GLU A 98 -36.31 -9.35 32.54
N ILE A 99 -35.87 -10.31 31.73
CA ILE A 99 -35.22 -10.03 30.46
C ILE A 99 -36.20 -9.45 29.44
N ARG A 100 -37.42 -9.97 29.39
CA ARG A 100 -38.48 -9.45 28.51
C ARG A 100 -38.84 -8.01 28.87
N LEU A 101 -38.96 -7.69 30.16
CA LEU A 101 -39.23 -6.34 30.63
C LEU A 101 -38.08 -5.40 30.26
N LEU A 102 -36.82 -5.79 30.51
CA LEU A 102 -35.66 -4.97 30.13
C LEU A 102 -35.60 -4.66 28.63
N LYS A 103 -35.88 -5.64 27.76
CA LYS A 103 -35.96 -5.44 26.31
C LYS A 103 -37.07 -4.46 25.94
N LYS A 104 -38.25 -4.64 26.53
CA LYS A 104 -39.43 -3.79 26.27
C LYS A 104 -39.23 -2.36 26.74
N ASP A 105 -38.67 -2.16 27.93
CA ASP A 105 -38.39 -0.85 28.50
C ASP A 105 -37.38 -0.09 27.64
N PHE A 106 -36.36 -0.77 27.13
CA PHE A 106 -35.41 -0.16 26.20
C PHE A 106 -36.08 0.25 24.87
N ILE A 107 -36.90 -0.63 24.27
CA ILE A 107 -37.64 -0.30 23.05
C ILE A 107 -38.56 0.91 23.29
N ASN A 108 -39.30 0.94 24.40
CA ASN A 108 -40.17 2.06 24.75
C ASN A 108 -39.38 3.35 24.95
N SER A 109 -38.24 3.30 25.64
CA SER A 109 -37.35 4.47 25.81
C SER A 109 -36.83 4.99 24.46
N MET A 110 -36.52 4.10 23.51
CA MET A 110 -36.14 4.51 22.16
C MET A 110 -37.31 5.15 21.40
N LEU A 111 -38.53 4.64 21.54
CA LEU A 111 -39.73 5.23 20.95
C LEU A 111 -40.02 6.64 21.51
N GLU A 112 -39.87 6.81 22.83
CA GLU A 112 -39.99 8.10 23.51
C GLU A 112 -38.90 9.08 23.04
N ALA A 113 -37.65 8.61 22.89
CA ALA A 113 -36.57 9.42 22.37
C ALA A 113 -36.84 9.88 20.93
N MET A 114 -37.33 9.01 20.05
CA MET A 114 -37.71 9.40 18.68
C MET A 114 -38.75 10.53 18.67
N GLN A 115 -39.77 10.43 19.53
CA GLN A 115 -40.77 11.48 19.68
C GLN A 115 -40.16 12.78 20.21
N HIS A 116 -39.26 12.69 21.20
CA HIS A 116 -38.53 13.84 21.74
C HIS A 116 -37.73 14.58 20.66
N TYR A 117 -37.13 13.85 19.72
CA TYR A 117 -36.38 14.40 18.59
C TYR A 117 -37.27 14.77 17.38
N GLU A 118 -38.60 14.69 17.51
CA GLU A 118 -39.60 14.98 16.47
C GLU A 118 -39.48 14.09 15.22
N ILE A 119 -38.98 12.86 15.38
CA ILE A 119 -38.82 11.88 14.32
C ILE A 119 -40.07 10.99 14.26
N ASN A 120 -40.86 11.14 13.20
CA ASN A 120 -42.21 10.54 13.09
C ASN A 120 -42.39 9.60 11.89
N GLU A 121 -41.33 9.13 11.26
CA GLU A 121 -41.46 8.27 10.06
C GLU A 121 -41.85 6.82 10.41
N PRO A 122 -42.91 6.25 9.81
CA PRO A 122 -43.39 4.91 10.14
C PRO A 122 -42.36 3.77 9.98
N GLY A 123 -41.45 3.88 9.00
CA GLY A 123 -40.41 2.86 8.75
C GLY A 123 -39.44 2.73 9.94
N ILE A 124 -39.07 3.85 10.55
CA ILE A 124 -38.20 3.89 11.74
C ILE A 124 -38.83 3.15 12.92
N PHE A 125 -40.14 3.35 13.14
CA PHE A 125 -40.86 2.66 14.21
C PHE A 125 -40.88 1.13 14.02
N GLN A 126 -41.00 0.66 12.77
CA GLN A 126 -40.91 -0.77 12.46
C GLN A 126 -39.49 -1.29 12.69
N ALA A 127 -38.47 -0.54 12.27
CA ALA A 127 -37.06 -0.90 12.46
C ALA A 127 -36.66 -0.99 13.94
N ILE A 128 -37.22 -0.13 14.81
CA ILE A 128 -37.01 -0.19 16.28
C ILE A 128 -37.65 -1.44 16.90
N GLN A 129 -38.75 -1.93 16.32
CA GLN A 129 -39.44 -3.12 16.82
C GLN A 129 -38.72 -4.44 16.46
N ASP A 130 -37.76 -4.43 15.53
CA ASP A 130 -36.89 -5.58 15.27
C ASP A 130 -35.79 -5.68 16.35
N PRO A 131 -35.87 -6.67 17.26
CA PRO A 131 -34.94 -6.79 18.37
C PRO A 131 -33.50 -7.09 17.91
N GLY A 132 -33.33 -7.72 16.74
CA GLY A 132 -32.01 -8.01 16.18
C GLY A 132 -31.35 -6.73 15.71
N ASN A 133 -32.04 -5.98 14.84
CA ASN A 133 -31.54 -4.74 14.28
C ASN A 133 -31.15 -3.73 15.36
N ILE A 134 -32.04 -3.49 16.33
CA ILE A 134 -31.78 -2.51 17.39
C ILE A 134 -30.62 -2.93 18.30
N ALA A 135 -30.37 -4.23 18.49
CA ALA A 135 -29.24 -4.72 19.26
C ALA A 135 -27.90 -4.43 18.57
N PHE A 136 -27.83 -4.64 17.25
CA PHE A 136 -26.64 -4.33 16.46
C PHE A 136 -26.35 -2.83 16.46
N LEU A 137 -27.37 -2.00 16.23
CA LEU A 137 -27.23 -0.55 16.25
C LEU A 137 -26.79 -0.03 17.63
N ARG A 138 -27.33 -0.61 18.72
CA ARG A 138 -26.90 -0.27 20.09
C ARG A 138 -25.46 -0.67 20.35
N ARG A 139 -25.03 -1.85 19.90
CA ARG A 139 -23.60 -2.27 19.97
C ARG A 139 -22.73 -1.24 19.26
N ASP A 140 -23.11 -0.85 18.04
CA ASP A 140 -22.30 0.05 17.21
C ASP A 140 -22.27 1.48 17.77
N ALA A 141 -23.35 1.96 18.39
CA ALA A 141 -23.37 3.23 19.11
C ALA A 141 -22.46 3.21 20.35
N LEU A 142 -22.52 2.15 21.16
CA LEU A 142 -21.63 1.96 22.31
C LEU A 142 -20.16 1.86 21.87
N ARG A 143 -19.88 1.10 20.81
CA ARG A 143 -18.54 0.98 20.20
C ARG A 143 -18.04 2.36 19.75
N SER A 144 -18.88 3.13 19.08
CA SER A 144 -18.56 4.48 18.62
C SER A 144 -18.20 5.38 19.81
N MET A 145 -18.96 5.34 20.91
CA MET A 145 -18.66 6.13 22.11
C MET A 145 -17.32 5.78 22.79
N VAL A 146 -16.84 4.55 22.60
CA VAL A 146 -15.52 4.09 23.08
C VAL A 146 -14.41 4.46 22.10
N ASN A 147 -14.64 4.29 20.80
CA ASN A 147 -13.58 4.35 19.79
C ASN A 147 -13.37 5.75 19.18
N LEU A 148 -14.43 6.53 19.04
CA LEU A 148 -14.36 7.89 18.49
C LEU A 148 -13.41 8.77 19.30
N SER A 149 -12.65 9.60 18.60
CA SER A 149 -11.67 10.49 19.22
C SER A 149 -12.38 11.67 19.86
N VAL A 150 -12.06 11.98 21.13
CA VAL A 150 -12.58 13.13 21.86
C VAL A 150 -11.51 14.20 21.96
N TYR A 151 -11.81 15.40 21.50
CA TYR A 151 -10.95 16.57 21.60
C TYR A 151 -11.69 17.68 22.34
N GLN A 152 -11.11 18.25 23.41
CA GLN A 152 -11.69 19.39 24.11
C GLN A 152 -10.81 20.62 23.97
N PHE A 153 -11.34 21.65 23.32
CA PHE A 153 -10.60 22.89 23.07
C PHE A 153 -10.74 23.88 24.21
N LEU A 154 -11.89 23.83 24.91
CA LEU A 154 -12.18 24.64 26.09
C LEU A 154 -12.79 23.74 27.17
N GLN A 155 -12.44 24.03 28.42
CA GLN A 155 -13.02 23.39 29.60
C GLN A 155 -13.37 24.48 30.61
N GLY A 156 -14.63 24.46 31.09
CA GLY A 156 -15.07 25.31 32.19
C GLY A 156 -16.31 24.73 32.87
N GLU A 157 -17.08 25.56 33.54
CA GLU A 157 -18.30 25.09 34.22
C GLU A 157 -19.35 24.62 33.19
N PRO A 158 -20.07 23.52 33.50
CA PRO A 158 -21.22 23.09 32.72
C PRO A 158 -22.37 24.10 32.89
N ASP A 159 -23.32 24.05 31.97
CA ASP A 159 -24.58 24.76 32.14
C ASP A 159 -25.65 23.81 32.69
N ASP A 160 -26.63 24.37 33.40
CA ASP A 160 -27.74 23.60 33.96
C ASP A 160 -28.85 23.33 32.92
N ASP A 161 -28.77 24.00 31.77
CA ASP A 161 -29.74 23.87 30.68
C ASP A 161 -29.70 22.50 29.99
N THR A 162 -30.88 21.99 29.63
CA THR A 162 -31.01 20.82 28.76
C THR A 162 -30.37 21.09 27.39
N PRO A 163 -29.58 20.16 26.83
CA PRO A 163 -28.93 20.37 25.55
C PRO A 163 -29.93 20.57 24.42
N SER A 164 -29.66 21.55 23.56
CA SER A 164 -30.32 21.70 22.27
C SER A 164 -29.72 20.77 21.22
N TYR A 165 -30.52 20.35 20.24
CA TYR A 165 -30.08 19.47 19.16
C TYR A 165 -30.31 20.13 17.81
N TYR A 166 -29.26 20.19 17.01
CA TYR A 166 -29.32 20.82 15.69
C TYR A 166 -29.84 19.81 14.66
N LYS A 167 -30.95 20.17 13.99
CA LYS A 167 -31.65 19.31 13.01
C LYS A 167 -30.97 19.28 11.62
N THR A 168 -30.00 20.14 11.38
CA THR A 168 -29.29 20.25 10.09
C THR A 168 -27.85 19.78 10.23
N ILE A 169 -27.43 18.89 9.36
CA ILE A 169 -26.02 18.52 9.17
C ILE A 169 -25.35 19.58 8.30
N HIS A 170 -24.28 20.17 8.82
CA HIS A 170 -23.53 21.21 8.14
C HIS A 170 -22.18 20.68 7.63
N GLU A 171 -21.80 21.09 6.43
CA GLU A 171 -20.47 20.88 5.87
C GLU A 171 -19.56 22.08 6.17
N TYR A 172 -18.35 21.75 6.61
CA TYR A 172 -17.24 22.68 6.79
C TYR A 172 -16.03 22.21 5.98
N TRP A 173 -15.30 23.16 5.41
CA TRP A 173 -14.06 22.90 4.66
C TRP A 173 -12.82 22.75 5.55
N ASN A 174 -12.95 23.09 6.83
CA ASN A 174 -11.87 22.98 7.80
C ASN A 174 -12.47 22.90 9.21
N ILE A 175 -11.76 22.22 10.12
CA ILE A 175 -12.21 22.07 11.50
C ILE A 175 -12.19 23.39 12.29
N ASN A 176 -11.28 24.31 11.97
CA ASN A 176 -11.14 25.57 12.71
C ASN A 176 -12.42 26.42 12.60
N SER A 177 -13.07 26.43 11.44
CA SER A 177 -14.39 27.05 11.24
C SER A 177 -15.48 26.40 12.10
N LEU A 178 -15.48 25.07 12.23
CA LEU A 178 -16.44 24.38 13.10
C LEU A 178 -16.21 24.74 14.57
N ILE A 179 -14.94 24.79 15.01
CA ILE A 179 -14.59 25.14 16.38
C ILE A 179 -14.99 26.59 16.67
N GLU A 180 -14.72 27.53 15.76
CA GLU A 180 -15.15 28.92 15.88
C GLU A 180 -16.69 29.01 16.00
N GLU A 181 -17.43 28.28 15.19
CA GLU A 181 -18.89 28.28 15.25
C GLU A 181 -19.43 27.61 16.53
N ALA A 182 -18.76 26.55 17.01
CA ALA A 182 -19.11 25.89 18.27
C ALA A 182 -19.00 26.84 19.49
N THR A 183 -18.12 27.84 19.45
CA THR A 183 -18.05 28.89 20.51
C THR A 183 -19.26 29.81 20.54
N LYS A 184 -20.05 29.87 19.46
CA LYS A 184 -21.23 30.73 19.29
C LYS A 184 -22.54 29.94 19.36
N MET A 185 -22.48 28.62 19.19
CA MET A 185 -23.59 27.68 19.29
C MET A 185 -24.31 27.78 20.66
N ARG A 186 -25.61 27.50 20.76
CA ARG A 186 -26.22 27.32 22.09
C ARG A 186 -25.70 26.04 22.75
N ASN A 187 -25.90 25.87 24.05
CA ASN A 187 -25.59 24.60 24.71
C ASN A 187 -26.36 23.49 24.00
N GLY A 188 -25.64 22.45 23.57
CA GLY A 188 -26.22 21.49 22.66
C GLY A 188 -25.21 20.67 21.86
N ILE A 189 -25.76 19.89 20.95
CA ILE A 189 -25.06 18.92 20.11
C ILE A 189 -25.43 19.17 18.64
N SER A 190 -24.41 19.25 17.79
CA SER A 190 -24.58 19.31 16.33
C SER A 190 -23.74 18.25 15.63
N LEU A 191 -24.30 17.59 14.63
CA LEU A 191 -23.58 16.67 13.74
C LEU A 191 -23.09 17.44 12.51
N ASN A 192 -21.80 17.32 12.20
CA ASN A 192 -21.15 18.09 11.15
C ASN A 192 -20.26 17.19 10.29
N PHE A 193 -20.11 17.58 9.02
CA PHE A 193 -19.21 16.94 8.07
C PHE A 193 -18.01 17.86 7.80
N ILE A 194 -16.79 17.35 8.01
CA ILE A 194 -15.56 18.05 7.69
C ILE A 194 -15.00 17.50 6.39
N ARG A 195 -14.97 18.34 5.36
CA ARG A 195 -14.46 18.03 4.03
C ARG A 195 -12.98 18.36 3.92
N ASP A 196 -12.17 17.37 3.58
CA ASP A 196 -10.75 17.55 3.22
C ASP A 196 -10.62 17.56 1.68
N PRO A 197 -9.68 18.32 1.10
CA PRO A 197 -9.37 18.25 -0.33
C PRO A 197 -9.15 16.82 -0.85
N LYS A 198 -8.57 15.96 -0.01
CA LYS A 198 -8.50 14.52 -0.22
C LYS A 198 -9.76 13.88 0.37
N ALA A 199 -10.59 13.32 -0.50
CA ALA A 199 -11.91 12.83 -0.10
C ALA A 199 -11.84 11.71 0.96
N ASP A 200 -10.80 10.87 0.94
CA ASP A 200 -10.53 9.82 1.94
C ASP A 200 -10.08 10.35 3.32
N ASP A 201 -9.64 11.61 3.39
CA ASP A 201 -9.30 12.35 4.62
C ASP A 201 -10.51 13.07 5.24
N SER A 202 -11.67 13.07 4.58
CA SER A 202 -12.90 13.66 5.14
C SER A 202 -13.47 12.82 6.29
N PHE A 203 -14.16 13.49 7.22
CA PHE A 203 -14.65 12.85 8.44
C PHE A 203 -15.88 13.57 9.03
N PHE A 204 -16.60 12.88 9.92
CA PHE A 204 -17.74 13.39 10.65
C PHE A 204 -17.35 13.79 12.08
N ALA A 205 -18.04 14.78 12.61
CA ALA A 205 -17.77 15.31 13.95
C ALA A 205 -19.07 15.77 14.62
N PHE A 206 -19.29 15.29 15.83
CA PHE A 206 -20.20 15.96 16.77
C PHE A 206 -19.48 17.15 17.39
N ALA A 207 -20.04 18.34 17.24
CA ALA A 207 -19.66 19.49 18.05
C ALA A 207 -20.61 19.59 19.25
N ILE A 208 -20.03 19.60 20.44
CA ILE A 208 -20.74 19.53 21.72
C ILE A 208 -20.35 20.75 22.54
N ARG A 209 -21.34 21.59 22.88
CA ARG A 209 -21.17 22.70 23.81
C ARG A 209 -21.96 22.43 25.08
N ASN A 210 -21.25 22.35 26.20
CA ASN A 210 -21.84 22.29 27.53
C ASN A 210 -21.25 23.44 28.38
N GLY A 211 -22.01 24.53 28.50
CA GLY A 211 -21.59 25.76 29.16
C GLY A 211 -20.34 26.32 28.49
N GLN A 212 -19.24 26.33 29.24
CA GLN A 212 -17.93 26.82 28.79
C GLN A 212 -17.06 25.73 28.16
N THR A 213 -17.58 24.51 28.03
CA THR A 213 -16.84 23.36 27.51
C THR A 213 -17.19 23.13 26.04
N ILE A 214 -16.16 23.06 25.19
CA ILE A 214 -16.32 22.73 23.77
C ILE A 214 -15.59 21.43 23.50
N SER A 215 -16.36 20.41 23.12
CA SER A 215 -15.84 19.09 22.77
C SER A 215 -16.17 18.76 21.32
N ILE A 216 -15.23 18.12 20.63
CA ILE A 216 -15.41 17.51 19.32
C ILE A 216 -15.24 16.00 19.47
N LEU A 217 -16.27 15.24 19.10
CA LEU A 217 -16.24 13.77 19.03
C LEU A 217 -16.27 13.37 17.55
N THR A 218 -15.25 12.65 17.07
CA THR A 218 -15.06 12.44 15.63
C THR A 218 -14.53 11.05 15.27
N ASP A 219 -14.89 10.60 14.06
CA ASP A 219 -14.39 9.37 13.43
C ASP A 219 -13.10 9.60 12.63
N LYS A 220 -12.48 10.78 12.75
CA LYS A 220 -11.16 11.05 12.20
C LYS A 220 -10.18 9.95 12.62
N GLU A 221 -9.57 9.30 11.62
CA GLU A 221 -8.68 8.18 11.85
C GLU A 221 -7.48 8.58 12.71
N LYS A 222 -7.12 7.69 13.64
CA LYS A 222 -5.94 7.83 14.49
C LYS A 222 -4.72 7.37 13.70
N VAL A 223 -3.83 8.30 13.36
CA VAL A 223 -2.57 8.01 12.68
C VAL A 223 -1.41 8.04 13.68
N ILE A 224 -0.40 7.20 13.46
CA ILE A 224 0.81 7.13 14.28
C ILE A 224 1.72 8.33 14.01
N ASN A 225 1.78 8.76 12.75
CA ASN A 225 2.57 9.90 12.30
C ASN A 225 1.80 10.64 11.19
N PRO A 226 2.06 11.95 11.00
CA PRO A 226 1.24 12.79 10.14
C PRO A 226 1.34 12.43 8.66
N LEU A 227 2.34 11.64 8.25
CA LEU A 227 2.55 11.22 6.87
C LEU A 227 2.19 9.74 6.61
N GLU A 228 1.62 9.03 7.58
CA GLU A 228 1.30 7.60 7.44
C GLU A 228 0.37 7.33 6.26
N ARG A 229 -0.67 8.15 6.08
CA ARG A 229 -1.59 8.05 4.94
C ARG A 229 -0.93 8.35 3.59
N HIS A 230 0.20 9.05 3.55
CA HIS A 230 0.98 9.21 2.32
C HIS A 230 1.74 7.92 1.96
N LYS A 231 2.07 7.08 2.96
CA LYS A 231 2.74 5.79 2.77
C LYS A 231 1.76 4.66 2.40
N SER A 232 0.52 4.77 2.82
CA SER A 232 -0.49 3.71 2.65
C SER A 232 -0.87 3.50 1.18
N ARG A 233 -0.81 2.24 0.73
CA ARG A 233 -1.30 1.83 -0.58
C ARG A 233 -2.81 2.11 -0.69
N ALA A 234 -3.29 2.42 -1.89
CA ALA A 234 -4.72 2.69 -2.15
C ALA A 234 -5.66 1.65 -1.52
N ARG A 235 -5.32 0.37 -1.68
CA ARG A 235 -6.05 -0.76 -1.07
C ARG A 235 -6.16 -0.67 0.46
N SER A 236 -5.08 -0.28 1.14
CA SER A 236 -5.07 -0.14 2.60
C SER A 236 -5.97 1.00 3.06
N LYS A 237 -6.02 2.09 2.28
CA LYS A 237 -6.90 3.23 2.55
C LYS A 237 -8.37 2.85 2.36
N ALA A 238 -8.67 2.16 1.27
CA ALA A 238 -10.04 1.72 0.99
C ALA A 238 -10.60 0.78 2.08
N ARG A 239 -9.76 -0.09 2.65
CA ARG A 239 -10.11 -0.93 3.81
C ARG A 239 -10.31 -0.13 5.09
N SER A 240 -9.50 0.90 5.33
CA SER A 240 -9.68 1.79 6.48
C SER A 240 -10.99 2.56 6.39
N VAL A 241 -11.32 3.09 5.20
CA VAL A 241 -12.62 3.73 4.95
C VAL A 241 -13.77 2.74 5.14
N PHE A 242 -13.67 1.53 4.59
CA PHE A 242 -14.68 0.49 4.76
C PHE A 242 -14.91 0.18 6.24
N LYS A 243 -13.82 0.00 7.00
CA LYS A 243 -13.88 -0.23 8.44
C LYS A 243 -14.55 0.93 9.18
N ARG A 244 -14.27 2.20 8.83
CA ARG A 244 -14.95 3.36 9.42
C ARG A 244 -16.46 3.36 9.16
N ILE A 245 -16.88 2.94 7.97
CA ILE A 245 -18.30 2.84 7.58
C ILE A 245 -18.98 1.67 8.29
N ASP A 246 -18.33 0.52 8.36
CA ASP A 246 -18.86 -0.68 9.02
C ASP A 246 -18.94 -0.49 10.55
N GLU A 247 -18.00 0.24 11.13
CA GLU A 247 -17.95 0.46 12.58
C GLU A 247 -18.82 1.62 13.07
N ASN A 248 -19.15 2.59 12.20
CA ASN A 248 -19.89 3.79 12.58
C ASN A 248 -21.01 4.06 11.58
N HIS A 249 -22.20 4.46 12.04
CA HIS A 249 -23.35 4.74 11.16
C HIS A 249 -23.52 6.24 10.88
N PHE A 250 -22.41 6.94 10.63
CA PHE A 250 -22.47 8.31 10.13
C PHE A 250 -23.04 8.35 8.69
N PRO A 251 -23.52 9.51 8.20
CA PRO A 251 -24.12 9.62 6.87
C PRO A 251 -23.08 9.60 5.74
N TYR A 252 -22.40 8.46 5.57
CA TYR A 252 -21.38 8.25 4.54
C TYR A 252 -21.93 8.31 3.12
N SER A 253 -23.25 8.28 2.94
CA SER A 253 -23.90 8.60 1.68
C SER A 253 -23.46 9.97 1.11
N LEU A 254 -23.12 10.93 1.97
CA LEU A 254 -22.58 12.25 1.59
C LEU A 254 -21.23 12.18 0.87
N LEU A 255 -20.50 11.08 1.02
CA LEU A 255 -19.18 10.86 0.42
C LEU A 255 -19.25 10.17 -0.95
N ASN A 256 -20.44 9.78 -1.44
CA ASN A 256 -20.59 9.03 -2.71
C ASN A 256 -19.69 7.77 -2.76
N VAL A 257 -19.68 7.00 -1.68
CA VAL A 257 -18.83 5.81 -1.53
C VAL A 257 -19.19 4.76 -2.58
N THR A 258 -18.17 4.17 -3.20
CA THR A 258 -18.28 3.00 -4.08
C THR A 258 -17.66 1.78 -3.39
N TYR A 259 -18.38 0.66 -3.38
CA TYR A 259 -17.95 -0.57 -2.72
C TYR A 259 -17.44 -1.60 -3.74
N ILE A 260 -16.31 -2.24 -3.41
CA ILE A 260 -15.76 -3.40 -4.13
C ILE A 260 -15.26 -4.38 -3.08
N ASP A 261 -15.97 -5.50 -2.89
CA ASP A 261 -15.74 -6.45 -1.79
C ASP A 261 -15.67 -5.73 -0.41
N ASP A 262 -14.63 -6.01 0.39
CA ASP A 262 -14.37 -5.37 1.70
C ASP A 262 -13.61 -4.03 1.59
N GLU A 263 -13.81 -3.30 0.49
CA GLU A 263 -13.09 -2.06 0.19
C GLU A 263 -14.06 -0.95 -0.22
N ALA A 264 -13.90 0.23 0.42
CA ALA A 264 -14.71 1.40 0.15
C ALA A 264 -13.86 2.50 -0.49
N TYR A 265 -14.27 2.94 -1.66
CA TYR A 265 -13.59 3.96 -2.46
C TYR A 265 -14.41 5.23 -2.48
N ILE A 266 -13.77 6.35 -2.14
CA ILE A 266 -14.39 7.68 -2.21
C ILE A 266 -13.85 8.36 -3.46
N PRO A 267 -14.68 8.67 -4.46
CA PRO A 267 -14.21 9.34 -5.66
C PRO A 267 -13.72 10.76 -5.29
N PRO A 268 -12.68 11.28 -5.97
CA PRO A 268 -12.22 12.64 -5.74
C PRO A 268 -13.36 13.63 -6.03
N HIS A 269 -13.44 14.67 -5.20
CA HIS A 269 -14.47 15.70 -5.35
C HIS A 269 -14.32 16.45 -6.68
N LYS A 270 -15.43 16.67 -7.40
CA LYS A 270 -15.46 17.47 -8.65
C LYS A 270 -15.18 18.96 -8.41
N GLU A 271 -15.46 19.46 -7.21
CA GLU A 271 -15.21 20.85 -6.83
C GLU A 271 -13.83 20.97 -6.18
N GLN A 272 -12.82 21.31 -6.99
CA GLN A 272 -11.49 21.71 -6.51
C GLN A 272 -11.38 23.24 -6.42
N GLY A 273 -12.39 23.87 -5.82
CA GLY A 273 -12.34 25.31 -5.55
C GLY A 273 -11.23 25.62 -4.54
N LEU A 274 -10.54 26.75 -4.70
CA LEU A 274 -9.64 27.32 -3.69
C LEU A 274 -10.34 27.24 -2.31
N VAL A 275 -9.75 26.48 -1.39
CA VAL A 275 -10.16 26.44 0.02
C VAL A 275 -9.72 27.76 0.66
N VAL A 276 -10.41 28.83 0.29
CA VAL A 276 -10.49 30.04 1.11
C VAL A 276 -11.09 29.56 2.43
N HIS A 277 -10.64 30.09 3.57
CA HIS A 277 -11.38 30.03 4.83
C HIS A 277 -12.79 30.59 4.60
N LYS A 278 -13.70 29.78 4.04
CA LYS A 278 -15.11 30.06 3.99
C LYS A 278 -15.56 29.92 5.42
N LYS A 279 -15.71 31.06 6.10
CA LYS A 279 -16.26 31.13 7.45
C LYS A 279 -17.68 30.55 7.52
N GLN A 280 -18.38 30.48 6.39
CA GLN A 280 -19.76 30.03 6.35
C GLN A 280 -19.85 28.52 6.12
N SER A 281 -20.51 27.83 7.05
CA SER A 281 -20.97 26.46 6.92
C SER A 281 -21.96 26.30 5.77
N VAL A 282 -21.95 25.17 5.08
CA VAL A 282 -22.94 24.85 4.04
C VAL A 282 -23.93 23.85 4.62
N PRO A 283 -25.23 24.16 4.72
CA PRO A 283 -26.22 23.15 5.12
C PRO A 283 -26.28 22.05 4.06
N ARG A 284 -26.17 20.80 4.47
CA ARG A 284 -26.09 19.65 3.54
C ARG A 284 -27.30 18.75 3.53
N MET A 285 -27.85 18.47 4.71
CA MET A 285 -28.86 17.43 4.89
C MET A 285 -29.60 17.69 6.20
N GLN A 286 -30.90 17.40 6.23
CA GLN A 286 -31.69 17.40 7.46
C GLN A 286 -31.61 16.02 8.14
N LEU A 287 -31.73 15.96 9.47
CA LEU A 287 -31.67 14.68 10.20
C LEU A 287 -32.77 13.70 9.78
N ASN A 288 -33.93 14.17 9.33
CA ASN A 288 -35.02 13.33 8.84
C ASN A 288 -34.80 12.79 7.42
N GLU A 289 -33.74 13.21 6.73
CA GLU A 289 -33.34 12.65 5.42
C GLU A 289 -32.38 11.47 5.56
N LEU A 290 -31.98 11.14 6.79
CA LEU A 290 -31.13 9.99 7.11
C LEU A 290 -31.89 8.67 6.93
N SER A 291 -31.17 7.61 6.61
CA SER A 291 -31.76 6.27 6.59
C SER A 291 -32.17 5.81 7.99
N GLU A 292 -33.06 4.81 8.05
CA GLU A 292 -33.60 4.27 9.30
C GLU A 292 -32.50 3.83 10.28
N SER A 293 -31.44 3.19 9.79
CA SER A 293 -30.33 2.73 10.64
C SER A 293 -29.48 3.89 11.15
N GLU A 294 -29.17 4.87 10.30
CA GLU A 294 -28.37 6.06 10.65
C GLU A 294 -29.10 6.89 11.72
N ILE A 295 -30.40 7.10 11.58
CA ILE A 295 -31.18 7.94 12.51
C ILE A 295 -31.41 7.25 13.86
N ILE A 296 -31.65 5.93 13.87
CA ILE A 296 -31.75 5.14 15.11
C ILE A 296 -30.42 5.19 15.87
N TRP A 297 -29.31 4.95 15.17
CA TRP A 297 -27.97 5.04 15.77
C TRP A 297 -27.67 6.45 16.27
N LEU A 298 -28.04 7.50 15.51
CA LEU A 298 -27.80 8.89 15.88
C LEU A 298 -28.52 9.27 17.18
N VAL A 299 -29.77 8.85 17.34
CA VAL A 299 -30.53 9.09 18.58
C VAL A 299 -29.87 8.38 19.77
N MET A 300 -29.40 7.14 19.60
CA MET A 300 -28.63 6.46 20.64
C MET A 300 -27.34 7.23 20.97
N MET A 301 -26.65 7.75 19.97
CA MET A 301 -25.46 8.58 20.18
C MET A 301 -25.78 9.87 20.93
N PHE A 302 -26.90 10.54 20.64
CA PHE A 302 -27.33 11.73 21.39
C PHE A 302 -27.56 11.43 22.87
N GLU A 303 -28.23 10.33 23.20
CA GLU A 303 -28.45 9.90 24.58
C GLU A 303 -27.13 9.59 25.30
N LEU A 304 -26.22 8.87 24.64
CA LEU A 304 -24.90 8.55 25.19
C LEU A 304 -24.00 9.79 25.35
N ILE A 305 -24.07 10.74 24.42
CA ILE A 305 -23.36 12.02 24.50
C ILE A 305 -23.95 12.86 25.63
N ARG A 306 -25.28 12.92 25.77
CA ARG A 306 -25.96 13.62 26.87
C ARG A 306 -25.49 13.08 28.22
N ASP A 307 -25.50 11.76 28.41
CA ASP A 307 -25.03 11.15 29.64
C ASP A 307 -23.55 11.46 29.91
N LYS A 308 -22.66 11.26 28.93
CA LYS A 308 -21.22 11.43 29.11
C LYS A 308 -20.80 12.90 29.31
N PHE A 309 -21.27 13.81 28.46
CA PHE A 309 -20.77 15.19 28.42
C PHE A 309 -21.60 16.19 29.21
N PHE A 310 -22.91 15.94 29.38
CA PHE A 310 -23.80 16.82 30.13
C PHE A 310 -24.02 16.30 31.55
N ALA A 311 -24.57 15.10 31.73
CA ALA A 311 -24.88 14.58 33.06
C ALA A 311 -23.62 14.28 33.90
N LYS A 312 -22.59 13.68 33.30
CA LYS A 312 -21.31 13.37 33.96
C LYS A 312 -20.24 14.46 33.82
N GLY A 313 -20.51 15.51 33.04
CA GLY A 313 -19.58 16.63 32.84
C GLY A 313 -18.18 16.24 32.36
N PHE A 314 -18.07 15.22 31.48
CA PHE A 314 -16.77 14.65 31.08
C PHE A 314 -15.73 15.69 30.64
N LYS A 315 -14.51 15.55 31.17
CA LYS A 315 -13.32 16.34 30.81
C LYS A 315 -12.18 15.43 30.35
N THR A 316 -11.49 15.84 29.30
CA THR A 316 -10.21 15.24 28.92
C THR A 316 -9.12 15.67 29.90
N LYS A 317 -8.05 14.86 30.02
CA LYS A 317 -6.91 15.16 30.90
C LYS A 317 -6.16 16.43 30.49
N GLU A 318 -6.13 16.69 29.19
CA GLU A 318 -5.45 17.83 28.57
C GLU A 318 -6.35 18.48 27.52
N LEU A 319 -6.08 19.75 27.21
CA LEU A 319 -6.73 20.45 26.11
C LEU A 319 -6.19 19.97 24.76
N SER A 320 -7.05 20.09 23.76
CA SER A 320 -6.74 19.83 22.37
C SER A 320 -6.52 21.13 21.62
N TYR A 321 -5.70 21.04 20.57
CA TYR A 321 -5.28 22.15 19.75
C TYR A 321 -5.41 21.79 18.28
N THR A 322 -5.37 22.80 17.41
CA THR A 322 -5.27 22.58 15.96
C THR A 322 -3.91 23.02 15.43
N GLY A 323 -3.53 22.52 14.26
CA GLY A 323 -2.26 22.87 13.62
C GLY A 323 -2.10 24.37 13.37
N GLU A 324 -3.20 25.12 13.19
CA GLU A 324 -3.17 26.58 13.08
C GLU A 324 -2.63 27.26 14.35
N MET A 325 -2.88 26.67 15.52
CA MET A 325 -2.48 27.22 16.81
C MET A 325 -0.97 27.10 17.09
N LEU A 326 -0.24 26.33 16.29
CA LEU A 326 1.23 26.33 16.31
C LEU A 326 1.82 27.64 15.75
N HIS A 327 1.01 28.42 15.03
CA HIS A 327 1.45 29.63 14.34
C HIS A 327 0.70 30.88 14.81
N VAL A 328 -0.58 30.71 15.15
CA VAL A 328 -1.43 31.78 15.67
C VAL A 328 -1.90 31.39 17.07
N ASN A 329 -1.09 31.72 18.07
CA ASN A 329 -1.31 31.32 19.47
C ASN A 329 -2.69 31.73 20.02
N ASP A 330 -3.25 32.83 19.49
CA ASP A 330 -4.52 33.43 19.94
C ASP A 330 -5.72 33.09 19.03
N ALA A 331 -5.59 32.12 18.10
CA ALA A 331 -6.62 31.82 17.11
C ALA A 331 -7.99 31.50 17.75
N LEU A 332 -7.98 30.75 18.85
CA LEU A 332 -9.18 30.47 19.65
C LEU A 332 -9.63 31.67 20.50
N ILE A 333 -8.68 32.41 21.10
CA ILE A 333 -8.95 33.46 22.10
C ILE A 333 -9.85 34.57 21.53
N LYS A 334 -9.62 34.96 20.27
CA LYS A 334 -10.45 35.98 19.59
C LYS A 334 -11.92 35.57 19.44
N GLY A 335 -12.20 34.27 19.38
CA GLY A 335 -13.54 33.73 19.24
C GLY A 335 -14.26 33.48 20.57
N VAL A 336 -13.58 33.61 21.71
CA VAL A 336 -14.12 33.34 23.05
C VAL A 336 -14.18 34.57 23.95
N GLU A 337 -14.10 35.79 23.40
CA GLU A 337 -14.20 37.03 24.19
C GLU A 337 -15.50 37.10 25.03
N HIS A 338 -16.58 36.44 24.58
CA HIS A 338 -17.87 36.33 25.28
C HIS A 338 -17.96 35.13 26.24
N LEU A 339 -16.95 34.25 26.28
CA LEU A 339 -16.90 33.08 27.15
C LEU A 339 -15.86 33.31 28.26
N VAL A 340 -16.25 33.16 29.52
CA VAL A 340 -15.33 33.26 30.66
C VAL A 340 -14.46 31.99 30.71
N VAL A 341 -13.45 31.91 29.84
CA VAL A 341 -12.53 30.76 29.79
C VAL A 341 -11.41 30.98 30.79
N ARG A 342 -11.38 30.20 31.87
CA ARG A 342 -10.35 30.34 32.93
C ARG A 342 -9.04 29.59 32.65
N ASN A 343 -9.06 28.60 31.75
CA ASN A 343 -7.99 27.59 31.66
C ASN A 343 -7.37 27.40 30.26
N TYR A 344 -7.61 28.29 29.29
CA TYR A 344 -6.96 28.15 27.98
C TYR A 344 -5.47 28.51 28.06
N LEU A 345 -4.62 27.54 27.73
CA LEU A 345 -3.17 27.69 27.64
C LEU A 345 -2.77 27.75 26.15
N PRO A 346 -2.29 28.89 25.63
CA PRO A 346 -1.80 28.96 24.25
C PRO A 346 -0.68 27.96 23.98
N LEU A 347 -0.71 27.33 22.80
CA LEU A 347 0.34 26.40 22.39
C LEU A 347 1.61 27.18 22.02
N VAL A 348 2.69 26.99 22.78
CA VAL A 348 3.98 27.64 22.50
C VAL A 348 4.87 26.67 21.71
N ALA A 349 4.91 26.83 20.40
CA ALA A 349 5.77 26.03 19.51
C ALA A 349 7.06 26.79 19.15
N SER A 350 8.20 26.17 19.44
CA SER A 350 9.49 26.67 18.96
C SER A 350 9.71 26.27 17.50
N LYS A 351 10.44 27.10 16.75
CA LYS A 351 10.88 26.71 15.40
C LYS A 351 11.85 25.53 15.51
N VAL A 352 11.64 24.53 14.66
CA VAL A 352 12.49 23.34 14.56
C VAL A 352 13.79 23.70 13.85
N SER A 353 14.93 23.46 14.51
CA SER A 353 16.26 23.68 13.94
C SER A 353 16.75 22.48 13.11
N VAL A 354 17.87 22.63 12.40
CA VAL A 354 18.54 21.47 11.76
C VAL A 354 18.90 20.39 12.78
N LYS A 355 19.34 20.81 13.98
CA LYS A 355 19.73 19.86 15.04
C LYS A 355 18.53 19.05 15.54
N ASP A 356 17.36 19.68 15.67
CA ASP A 356 16.14 18.98 16.09
C ASP A 356 15.64 17.98 15.03
N ALA A 357 15.79 18.32 13.75
CA ALA A 357 15.41 17.48 12.62
C ALA A 357 16.48 16.44 12.22
N SER A 358 17.64 16.45 12.87
CA SER A 358 18.70 15.45 12.67
C SER A 358 18.28 14.07 13.20
N PHE A 359 19.01 13.03 12.83
CA PHE A 359 18.79 11.68 13.34
C PHE A 359 18.82 11.64 14.87
N GLU A 360 19.83 12.27 15.49
CA GLU A 360 19.97 12.32 16.95
C GLU A 360 18.84 13.11 17.61
N GLY A 361 18.38 14.19 16.97
CA GLY A 361 17.31 15.04 17.47
C GLY A 361 15.94 14.37 17.45
N ILE A 362 15.63 13.60 16.40
CA ILE A 362 14.33 12.95 16.23
C ILE A 362 14.25 11.57 16.88
N ALA A 363 15.37 10.84 17.02
CA ALA A 363 15.40 9.47 17.51
C ALA A 363 14.65 9.22 18.83
N PRO A 364 14.68 10.12 19.85
CA PRO A 364 13.92 9.93 21.08
C PRO A 364 12.40 9.90 20.90
N PHE A 365 11.90 10.47 19.79
CA PHE A 365 10.48 10.63 19.51
C PHE A 365 9.92 9.55 18.57
N LEU A 366 10.78 8.82 17.86
CA LEU A 366 10.36 7.77 16.95
C LEU A 366 9.95 6.51 17.72
N LYS A 367 8.79 5.94 17.37
CA LYS A 367 8.32 4.68 17.96
C LYS A 367 9.20 3.50 17.56
N ASN A 368 9.55 3.39 16.28
CA ASN A 368 10.50 2.38 15.78
C ASN A 368 11.83 3.03 15.41
N LYS A 369 12.91 2.54 16.03
CA LYS A 369 14.26 3.04 15.77
C LYS A 369 14.75 2.59 14.40
N SER A 370 15.39 3.52 13.69
CA SER A 370 16.17 3.22 12.49
C SER A 370 17.45 2.47 12.85
N ASN A 371 17.94 1.62 11.94
CA ASN A 371 19.23 0.94 12.08
C ASN A 371 20.42 1.85 11.71
N GLY A 372 20.16 3.05 11.19
CA GLY A 372 21.19 4.00 10.82
C GLY A 372 21.88 3.71 9.48
N ASP A 373 21.34 2.80 8.66
CA ASP A 373 21.92 2.40 7.35
C ASP A 373 22.15 3.62 6.42
N ASN A 374 21.32 4.66 6.55
CA ASN A 374 21.37 5.88 5.74
C ASN A 374 22.03 7.09 6.44
N LEU A 375 22.63 6.91 7.63
CA LEU A 375 23.26 8.00 8.38
C LEU A 375 24.37 8.71 7.61
N TRP A 376 25.08 7.98 6.75
CA TRP A 376 26.12 8.54 5.90
C TRP A 376 25.60 9.66 4.98
N ILE A 377 24.34 9.58 4.54
CA ILE A 377 23.70 10.60 3.69
C ILE A 377 23.54 11.89 4.49
N GLU A 378 23.07 11.77 5.72
CA GLU A 378 22.92 12.89 6.63
C GLU A 378 24.28 13.54 6.92
N GLN A 379 25.29 12.74 7.26
CA GLN A 379 26.64 13.22 7.52
C GLN A 379 27.26 13.95 6.33
N ARG A 380 26.96 13.51 5.10
CA ARG A 380 27.51 14.10 3.87
C ARG A 380 26.81 15.39 3.45
N TYR A 381 25.48 15.46 3.57
CA TYR A 381 24.70 16.55 2.98
C TYR A 381 24.02 17.48 4.00
N CYS A 382 24.17 17.27 5.31
CA CYS A 382 23.53 18.09 6.35
C CYS A 382 23.82 19.60 6.20
N SER A 383 25.01 19.98 5.74
CA SER A 383 25.40 21.38 5.54
C SER A 383 24.63 22.08 4.42
N MET A 384 23.95 21.34 3.55
CA MET A 384 23.13 21.89 2.46
C MET A 384 21.67 22.15 2.88
N VAL A 385 21.29 21.78 4.10
CA VAL A 385 19.92 21.90 4.61
C VAL A 385 19.70 23.30 5.20
N SER A 386 18.66 23.98 4.75
CA SER A 386 18.25 25.29 5.29
C SER A 386 17.06 25.17 6.23
N GLU A 387 17.15 25.80 7.41
CA GLU A 387 16.08 25.81 8.43
C GLU A 387 14.78 26.45 7.94
N ARG A 388 14.86 27.30 6.91
CA ARG A 388 13.71 27.92 6.26
C ARG A 388 12.69 26.88 5.75
N TYR A 389 13.16 25.68 5.39
CA TYR A 389 12.33 24.60 4.83
C TYR A 389 11.81 23.60 5.86
N LEU A 390 12.29 23.68 7.10
CA LEU A 390 11.85 22.79 8.18
C LEU A 390 10.51 23.24 8.78
N ASN A 391 10.26 24.55 8.79
CA ASN A 391 9.11 25.17 9.47
C ASN A 391 8.07 25.68 8.47
N LEU A 392 7.79 24.90 7.43
CA LEU A 392 6.82 25.30 6.41
C LEU A 392 5.40 25.24 6.96
N VAL A 393 4.74 26.38 6.89
CA VAL A 393 3.31 26.54 7.17
C VAL A 393 2.58 26.60 5.85
N SER A 394 1.44 25.93 5.76
CA SER A 394 0.50 26.16 4.69
C SER A 394 -0.80 26.71 5.27
N ALA A 395 -1.21 27.88 4.78
CA ALA A 395 -2.55 28.42 5.04
C ALA A 395 -3.65 27.61 4.33
N HIS A 396 -3.28 26.73 3.39
CA HIS A 396 -4.20 25.93 2.58
C HIS A 396 -3.79 24.46 2.53
N ASP A 397 -4.68 23.52 2.82
CA ASP A 397 -4.36 22.09 2.86
C ASP A 397 -3.86 21.49 1.52
N SER A 398 -3.85 22.26 0.42
CA SER A 398 -3.49 21.82 -0.93
C SER A 398 -2.16 22.32 -1.49
N SER A 399 -1.40 23.19 -0.81
CA SER A 399 -0.16 23.74 -1.39
C SER A 399 1.05 22.80 -1.22
N ASN A 400 1.19 21.82 -2.13
CA ASN A 400 2.42 21.06 -2.25
C ASN A 400 3.56 21.98 -2.69
N LYS A 401 4.64 22.05 -1.92
CA LYS A 401 5.82 22.85 -2.28
C LYS A 401 6.87 21.93 -2.90
N PHE A 402 7.36 22.27 -4.08
CA PHE A 402 8.39 21.51 -4.77
C PHE A 402 9.71 22.28 -4.79
N LEU A 403 10.82 21.56 -4.59
CA LEU A 403 12.17 22.10 -4.74
C LEU A 403 12.89 21.41 -5.91
N VAL A 404 13.66 22.18 -6.69
CA VAL A 404 14.47 21.69 -7.81
C VAL A 404 15.85 22.36 -7.80
N SER A 405 16.87 21.63 -8.26
CA SER A 405 18.23 22.16 -8.41
C SER A 405 18.40 22.94 -9.73
N LEU A 406 19.05 24.10 -9.67
CA LEU A 406 19.34 24.97 -10.83
C LEU A 406 20.13 24.29 -11.93
N ASP A 407 21.08 23.42 -11.56
CA ASP A 407 21.95 22.72 -12.51
C ASP A 407 21.15 21.83 -13.49
N HIS A 408 19.91 21.47 -13.12
CA HIS A 408 18.98 20.80 -14.02
C HIS A 408 18.12 21.78 -14.83
N ILE A 409 17.78 22.94 -14.27
CA ILE A 409 16.93 23.96 -14.90
C ILE A 409 17.62 24.56 -16.15
N SER A 410 18.95 24.67 -16.16
CA SER A 410 19.70 25.25 -17.30
C SER A 410 19.57 24.47 -18.62
N LYS A 411 19.10 23.21 -18.60
CA LYS A 411 18.77 22.44 -19.80
C LYS A 411 17.38 22.75 -20.38
N TYR A 412 16.49 23.39 -19.63
CA TYR A 412 15.13 23.70 -20.05
C TYR A 412 15.03 25.11 -20.65
N LYS A 413 14.13 25.29 -21.63
CA LYS A 413 13.94 26.58 -22.32
C LYS A 413 13.49 27.66 -21.32
N LYS A 414 14.00 28.90 -21.51
CA LYS A 414 13.69 30.11 -20.74
C LYS A 414 12.19 30.38 -20.52
N GLU A 415 11.31 29.90 -21.39
CA GLU A 415 9.86 30.13 -21.33
C GLU A 415 9.18 29.37 -20.18
N SER A 416 9.63 28.15 -19.84
CA SER A 416 9.15 27.40 -18.67
C SER A 416 9.59 28.07 -17.36
N ILE A 417 10.69 28.83 -17.40
CA ILE A 417 11.28 29.53 -16.25
C ILE A 417 10.51 30.81 -15.90
N MET A 418 9.85 31.46 -16.87
CA MET A 418 9.11 32.71 -16.64
C MET A 418 7.77 32.53 -15.89
N ARG A 419 7.28 31.30 -15.71
CA ARG A 419 6.07 31.00 -14.91
C ARG A 419 6.37 30.70 -13.43
N LEU A 420 7.61 30.92 -13.00
CA LEU A 420 8.13 30.48 -11.71
C LEU A 420 8.28 31.65 -10.73
N ASP A 421 7.75 31.50 -9.52
CA ASP A 421 8.09 32.39 -8.39
C ASP A 421 9.50 32.05 -7.89
N VAL A 422 10.50 32.67 -8.50
CA VAL A 422 11.91 32.52 -8.11
C VAL A 422 12.21 33.48 -6.97
N SER A 423 12.38 32.98 -5.75
CA SER A 423 12.88 33.79 -4.64
C SER A 423 14.38 34.07 -4.85
N PRO A 424 14.83 35.33 -5.01
CA PRO A 424 16.19 35.62 -5.53
C PRO A 424 17.37 35.47 -4.56
N SER A 425 17.21 34.88 -3.37
CA SER A 425 18.12 35.20 -2.24
C SER A 425 19.08 34.12 -1.74
N ASP A 426 19.11 32.90 -2.27
CA ASP A 426 19.93 31.84 -1.63
C ASP A 426 21.23 31.53 -2.41
N LEU A 427 22.36 31.91 -1.79
CA LEU A 427 23.76 31.66 -2.16
C LEU A 427 24.16 30.18 -2.31
N THR A 428 23.20 29.24 -2.38
CA THR A 428 23.43 27.79 -2.43
C THR A 428 23.04 27.13 -3.76
N GLY A 429 22.49 27.87 -4.72
CA GLY A 429 22.12 27.34 -6.03
C GLY A 429 20.86 26.46 -6.04
N VAL A 430 20.03 26.52 -4.99
CA VAL A 430 18.74 25.82 -4.90
C VAL A 430 17.62 26.81 -5.24
N HIS A 431 16.69 26.42 -6.11
CA HIS A 431 15.55 27.24 -6.49
C HIS A 431 14.23 26.55 -6.17
N PHE A 432 13.21 27.36 -5.94
CA PHE A 432 11.88 26.91 -5.61
C PHE A 432 11.00 26.82 -6.83
N LEU A 433 10.12 25.83 -6.80
CA LEU A 433 8.98 25.74 -7.69
C LEU A 433 7.73 25.55 -6.83
N SER A 434 6.95 26.60 -6.64
CA SER A 434 5.62 26.48 -6.05
C SER A 434 4.62 26.25 -7.17
N PHE A 435 4.13 25.03 -7.33
CA PHE A 435 3.00 24.74 -8.23
C PHE A 435 1.80 24.30 -7.40
N MET A 436 0.65 24.94 -7.61
CA MET A 436 -0.58 24.62 -6.88
C MET A 436 -1.22 23.29 -7.31
N ASP A 437 -0.83 22.72 -8.45
CA ASP A 437 -1.47 21.50 -8.95
C ASP A 437 -0.58 20.77 -9.97
N SER A 438 -0.27 19.49 -9.70
CA SER A 438 0.43 18.61 -10.65
C SER A 438 -0.36 18.40 -11.95
N SER A 439 -1.66 18.71 -11.96
CA SER A 439 -2.54 18.62 -13.13
C SER A 439 -2.23 19.65 -14.23
N ARG A 440 -1.48 20.71 -13.92
CA ARG A 440 -1.12 21.79 -14.87
C ARG A 440 0.24 21.61 -15.55
N LEU A 441 0.96 20.55 -15.20
CA LEU A 441 2.26 20.23 -15.78
C LEU A 441 2.03 19.31 -16.99
N ASN A 442 2.44 19.77 -18.18
CA ASN A 442 2.29 19.02 -19.42
C ASN A 442 3.26 17.82 -19.44
N LYS A 443 3.14 16.91 -20.43
CA LYS A 443 4.13 15.85 -20.65
C LYS A 443 5.58 16.35 -20.77
N GLU A 444 5.79 17.60 -21.17
CA GLU A 444 7.11 18.24 -21.25
C GLU A 444 7.70 18.60 -19.88
N ASP A 445 6.88 18.63 -18.82
CA ASP A 445 7.27 18.89 -17.44
C ASP A 445 7.52 17.60 -16.63
N SER A 446 7.40 16.40 -17.24
CA SER A 446 7.65 15.13 -16.53
C SER A 446 9.08 15.04 -16.01
N ASP A 447 10.03 15.57 -16.78
CA ASP A 447 11.43 15.56 -16.41
C ASP A 447 11.67 16.52 -15.24
N LEU A 448 10.97 17.67 -15.16
CA LEU A 448 11.03 18.55 -13.99
C LEU A 448 10.46 17.86 -12.74
N GLN A 449 9.38 17.08 -12.88
CA GLN A 449 8.81 16.30 -11.78
C GLN A 449 9.77 15.22 -11.27
N GLU A 450 10.51 14.55 -12.16
CA GLU A 450 11.49 13.53 -11.78
C GLU A 450 12.64 14.11 -10.92
N HIS A 451 13.04 15.35 -11.21
CA HIS A 451 14.14 16.03 -10.52
C HIS A 451 13.69 16.86 -9.31
N ALA A 452 12.38 17.04 -9.12
CA ALA A 452 11.83 17.73 -7.97
C ALA A 452 11.78 16.85 -6.72
N VAL A 453 11.77 17.51 -5.56
CA VAL A 453 11.39 16.92 -4.28
C VAL A 453 10.19 17.65 -3.72
N GLN A 454 9.21 16.91 -3.21
CA GLN A 454 8.01 17.47 -2.62
C GLN A 454 8.18 17.62 -1.11
N LEU A 455 8.06 18.85 -0.63
CA LEU A 455 8.01 19.17 0.80
C LEU A 455 6.58 19.10 1.32
N GLN A 456 6.47 18.91 2.63
CA GLN A 456 5.22 18.90 3.37
C GLN A 456 5.15 20.10 4.31
N SER A 457 3.94 20.50 4.67
CA SER A 457 3.66 21.51 5.68
C SER A 457 2.80 20.93 6.77
N VAL A 458 2.89 21.48 7.97
CA VAL A 458 1.90 21.21 9.01
C VAL A 458 0.53 21.67 8.50
N LYS A 459 -0.47 20.77 8.53
CA LYS A 459 -1.83 21.09 8.10
C LYS A 459 -2.49 21.91 9.20
N ALA A 460 -3.09 23.06 8.85
CA ALA A 460 -3.83 23.89 9.81
C ALA A 460 -5.02 23.14 10.45
N THR A 461 -5.52 22.11 9.77
CA THR A 461 -6.67 21.28 10.14
C THR A 461 -6.30 20.00 10.92
N GLN A 462 -5.01 19.78 11.22
CA GLN A 462 -4.60 18.77 12.19
C GLN A 462 -5.19 19.09 13.56
N ILE A 463 -5.54 18.03 14.31
CA ILE A 463 -6.11 18.13 15.66
C ILE A 463 -5.35 17.14 16.53
N GLY A 464 -4.97 17.55 17.73
CA GLY A 464 -4.29 16.67 18.67
C GLY A 464 -4.05 17.35 20.01
N SER A 465 -3.38 16.63 20.91
CA SER A 465 -2.79 17.24 22.10
C SER A 465 -1.61 18.15 21.73
N ALA A 466 -1.17 18.97 22.68
CA ALA A 466 0.03 19.79 22.50
C ALA A 466 1.25 18.92 22.14
N GLU A 467 1.45 17.80 22.86
CA GLU A 467 2.54 16.87 22.61
C GLU A 467 2.47 16.27 21.20
N GLN A 468 1.29 15.81 20.78
CA GLN A 468 1.11 15.21 19.45
C GLN A 468 1.38 16.21 18.34
N LEU A 469 0.89 17.46 18.45
CA LEU A 469 1.12 18.47 17.41
C LEU A 469 2.59 18.90 17.33
N LEU A 470 3.28 19.00 18.47
CA LEU A 470 4.73 19.29 18.48
C LEU A 470 5.54 18.12 17.91
N TYR A 471 5.14 16.88 18.17
CA TYR A 471 5.70 15.70 17.52
C TYR A 471 5.47 15.74 16.00
N ASP A 472 4.25 16.00 15.56
CA ASP A 472 3.90 16.06 14.14
C ASP A 472 4.70 17.15 13.41
N GLN A 473 4.84 18.33 14.04
CA GLN A 473 5.68 19.42 13.53
C GLN A 473 7.14 18.96 13.32
N ARG A 474 7.73 18.31 14.33
CA ARG A 474 9.11 17.78 14.25
C ARG A 474 9.23 16.68 13.20
N TYR A 475 8.24 15.80 13.08
CA TYR A 475 8.26 14.71 12.11
C TYR A 475 8.13 15.24 10.66
N ILE A 476 7.29 16.25 10.42
CA ILE A 476 7.20 16.94 9.12
C ILE A 476 8.51 17.66 8.80
N ALA A 477 9.12 18.33 9.78
CA ALA A 477 10.43 18.94 9.63
C ALA A 477 11.50 17.91 9.28
N ARG A 478 11.51 16.73 9.94
CA ARG A 478 12.40 15.61 9.61
C ARG A 478 12.20 15.12 8.17
N TYR A 479 10.95 15.02 7.72
CA TYR A 479 10.67 14.67 6.32
C TYR A 479 11.24 15.71 5.34
N ASN A 480 11.00 17.00 5.60
CA ASN A 480 11.53 18.08 4.75
C ASN A 480 13.06 18.12 4.77
N TYR A 481 13.66 17.87 5.93
CA TYR A 481 15.10 17.68 6.11
C TYR A 481 15.63 16.62 5.12
N VAL A 482 15.02 15.43 5.13
CA VAL A 482 15.40 14.31 4.25
C VAL A 482 15.18 14.64 2.77
N MET A 483 14.12 15.38 2.42
CA MET A 483 13.89 15.82 1.04
C MET A 483 14.95 16.80 0.53
N MET A 484 15.51 17.65 1.39
CA MET A 484 16.66 18.46 1.01
C MET A 484 17.93 17.61 0.80
N LEU A 485 18.16 16.60 1.64
CA LEU A 485 19.25 15.64 1.42
C LEU A 485 19.06 14.89 0.09
N GLN A 486 17.84 14.48 -0.23
CA GLN A 486 17.49 13.85 -1.52
C GLN A 486 17.85 14.75 -2.70
N LEU A 487 17.58 16.05 -2.60
CA LEU A 487 17.90 17.01 -3.66
C LEU A 487 19.42 17.14 -3.84
N ALA A 488 20.17 17.26 -2.74
CA ALA A 488 21.63 17.32 -2.75
C ALA A 488 22.24 16.03 -3.35
N MET A 489 21.74 14.86 -2.95
CA MET A 489 22.17 13.56 -3.44
C MET A 489 21.87 13.39 -4.94
N LYS A 490 20.67 13.76 -5.41
CA LYS A 490 20.34 13.76 -6.84
C LYS A 490 21.31 14.66 -7.61
N ARG A 491 21.58 15.86 -7.12
CA ARG A 491 22.53 16.80 -7.75
C ARG A 491 23.92 16.17 -7.90
N GLU A 492 24.48 15.59 -6.83
CA GLU A 492 25.78 14.92 -6.91
C GLU A 492 25.77 13.74 -7.89
N TYR A 493 24.71 12.92 -7.84
CA TYR A 493 24.54 11.78 -8.72
C TYR A 493 24.66 12.19 -10.19
N TYR A 494 23.87 13.17 -10.66
CA TYR A 494 23.92 13.57 -12.07
C TYR A 494 25.26 14.21 -12.47
N LEU A 495 25.97 14.87 -11.56
CA LEU A 495 27.29 15.45 -11.84
C LEU A 495 28.42 14.41 -11.86
N SER A 496 28.26 13.30 -11.15
CA SER A 496 29.32 12.30 -10.94
C SER A 496 29.07 10.93 -11.57
N LYS A 497 27.83 10.65 -12.03
CA LYS A 497 27.40 9.38 -12.61
C LYS A 497 28.39 8.85 -13.64
N ASP A 498 28.64 9.62 -14.70
CA ASP A 498 29.49 9.17 -15.81
C ASP A 498 30.92 8.85 -15.35
N LYS A 499 31.46 9.65 -14.41
CA LYS A 499 32.79 9.43 -13.84
C LYS A 499 32.84 8.14 -13.02
N ILE A 500 31.84 7.89 -12.17
CA ILE A 500 31.77 6.69 -11.32
C ILE A 500 31.52 5.44 -12.16
N PHE A 501 30.65 5.50 -13.17
CA PHE A 501 30.43 4.40 -14.10
C PHE A 501 31.68 4.08 -14.91
N THR A 502 32.40 5.10 -15.38
CA THR A 502 33.69 4.91 -16.08
C THR A 502 34.72 4.26 -15.17
N TRP A 503 34.81 4.72 -13.91
CA TRP A 503 35.68 4.11 -12.90
C TRP A 503 35.31 2.64 -12.63
N PHE A 504 34.03 2.34 -12.46
CA PHE A 504 33.54 0.99 -12.19
C PHE A 504 33.84 0.05 -13.38
N LEU A 505 33.56 0.52 -14.60
CA LEU A 505 33.85 -0.22 -15.83
C LEU A 505 35.34 -0.55 -15.95
N ASN A 506 36.23 0.42 -15.71
CA ASN A 506 37.67 0.20 -15.76
C ASN A 506 38.13 -0.79 -14.68
N SER A 507 37.60 -0.69 -13.47
CA SER A 507 37.94 -1.60 -12.36
C SER A 507 37.52 -3.03 -12.65
N VAL A 508 36.29 -3.23 -13.16
CA VAL A 508 35.79 -4.55 -13.59
C VAL A 508 36.63 -5.12 -14.74
N GLN A 509 37.05 -4.29 -15.70
CA GLN A 509 37.92 -4.73 -16.80
C GLN A 509 39.31 -5.16 -16.32
N ASN A 510 39.88 -4.45 -15.34
CA ASN A 510 41.16 -4.79 -14.73
C ASN A 510 41.07 -6.10 -13.93
N ASN A 511 39.93 -6.34 -13.27
CA ASN A 511 39.68 -7.53 -12.47
C ASN A 511 39.07 -8.72 -13.26
N LYS A 512 38.91 -8.60 -14.59
CA LYS A 512 38.21 -9.59 -15.43
C LYS A 512 38.66 -11.03 -15.23
N ASP A 513 39.95 -11.25 -14.97
CA ASP A 513 40.54 -12.57 -14.83
C ASP A 513 40.06 -13.30 -13.56
N ALA A 514 39.94 -12.58 -12.45
CA ALA A 514 39.39 -13.10 -11.20
C ALA A 514 37.88 -13.37 -11.34
N ILE A 515 37.14 -12.48 -11.99
CA ILE A 515 35.70 -12.65 -12.28
C ILE A 515 35.48 -13.91 -13.12
N ILE A 516 36.24 -14.09 -14.20
CA ILE A 516 36.15 -15.28 -15.06
C ILE A 516 36.50 -16.55 -14.29
N SER A 517 37.50 -16.52 -13.42
CA SER A 517 37.82 -17.67 -12.56
C SER A 517 36.63 -18.08 -11.67
N THR A 518 35.79 -17.09 -11.31
CA THR A 518 34.62 -17.24 -10.44
C THR A 518 33.33 -17.60 -11.16
N SER A 519 33.27 -17.36 -12.47
CA SER A 519 32.10 -17.56 -13.33
C SER A 519 31.64 -19.02 -13.50
N VAL A 520 32.14 -19.92 -12.66
CA VAL A 520 32.07 -21.36 -12.87
C VAL A 520 31.94 -22.12 -11.54
N GLY A 521 30.80 -22.79 -11.34
CA GLY A 521 30.48 -23.60 -10.15
C GLY A 521 29.16 -23.22 -9.48
N ASP A 522 28.80 -23.90 -8.39
CA ASP A 522 27.70 -23.48 -7.49
C ASP A 522 28.29 -22.76 -6.26
N ASP A 523 27.72 -21.59 -5.94
CA ASP A 523 27.68 -20.88 -4.65
C ASP A 523 28.93 -20.71 -3.76
N SER A 524 30.16 -20.99 -4.23
CA SER A 524 31.38 -20.71 -3.44
C SER A 524 31.71 -19.22 -3.27
N THR A 525 30.99 -18.32 -3.95
CA THR A 525 31.15 -16.86 -3.81
C THR A 525 29.82 -16.25 -3.41
N ASN A 526 29.83 -15.34 -2.43
CA ASN A 526 28.64 -14.62 -1.92
C ASN A 526 27.90 -13.77 -2.97
N ILE A 527 28.20 -13.89 -4.27
CA ILE A 527 27.55 -13.20 -5.39
C ILE A 527 26.67 -14.18 -6.14
N ARG A 528 25.38 -13.87 -6.26
CA ARG A 528 24.48 -14.61 -7.14
C ARG A 528 24.87 -14.39 -8.60
N PHE A 529 25.13 -15.48 -9.31
CA PHE A 529 25.30 -15.43 -10.76
C PHE A 529 24.46 -16.49 -11.46
N LYS A 530 24.00 -16.18 -12.67
CA LYS A 530 23.21 -17.09 -13.51
C LYS A 530 23.99 -17.43 -14.77
N THR A 531 24.15 -18.71 -15.05
CA THR A 531 24.73 -19.19 -16.31
C THR A 531 23.61 -19.35 -17.34
N LEU A 532 23.78 -18.78 -18.53
CA LEU A 532 22.78 -18.73 -19.60
C LEU A 532 23.35 -19.33 -20.90
N ASN A 533 22.50 -20.06 -21.62
CA ASN A 533 22.78 -20.57 -22.96
C ASN A 533 22.41 -19.50 -23.99
N LEU A 534 23.39 -19.04 -24.78
CA LEU A 534 23.17 -17.98 -25.77
C LEU A 534 22.30 -18.42 -26.97
N LYS A 535 21.99 -19.71 -27.09
CA LYS A 535 21.12 -20.26 -28.13
C LYS A 535 19.64 -20.32 -27.76
N GLU A 536 19.28 -20.09 -26.50
CA GLU A 536 17.88 -20.12 -26.05
C GLU A 536 17.17 -18.77 -26.27
N PRO A 537 15.85 -18.77 -26.57
CA PRO A 537 15.08 -17.56 -26.84
C PRO A 537 14.93 -16.60 -25.64
N HIS A 538 15.38 -16.98 -24.45
CA HIS A 538 15.42 -16.15 -23.23
C HIS A 538 16.50 -15.04 -23.25
N PHE A 539 17.10 -14.77 -24.41
CA PHE A 539 18.08 -13.69 -24.65
C PHE A 539 17.59 -12.26 -24.34
N ARG A 540 16.32 -12.06 -23.95
CA ARG A 540 15.79 -10.74 -23.51
C ARG A 540 16.44 -10.25 -22.21
N ASP A 541 16.83 -11.14 -21.30
CA ASP A 541 17.37 -10.76 -19.98
C ASP A 541 18.76 -10.09 -20.02
N LEU A 542 19.54 -10.29 -21.09
CA LEU A 542 20.92 -9.79 -21.23
C LEU A 542 21.01 -8.42 -21.94
N ARG A 543 19.87 -7.85 -22.37
CA ARG A 543 19.86 -6.56 -23.07
C ARG A 543 20.01 -5.38 -22.12
N HIS A 544 19.61 -5.53 -20.86
CA HIS A 544 19.57 -4.45 -19.87
C HIS A 544 20.82 -4.36 -18.98
N SER A 545 21.74 -5.33 -19.05
CA SER A 545 23.02 -5.26 -18.33
C SER A 545 23.91 -4.19 -18.95
N GLN A 546 24.33 -3.20 -18.17
CA GLN A 546 25.13 -2.10 -18.68
C GLN A 546 26.57 -2.49 -19.02
N ILE A 547 27.13 -3.51 -18.36
CA ILE A 547 28.55 -3.89 -18.52
C ILE A 547 28.67 -5.31 -19.06
N LYS A 548 29.32 -5.41 -20.23
CA LYS A 548 29.51 -6.66 -20.98
C LYS A 548 31.00 -6.89 -21.20
N LEU A 549 31.52 -7.97 -20.63
CA LEU A 549 32.89 -8.43 -20.84
C LEU A 549 32.92 -9.39 -22.04
N TYR A 550 33.28 -8.87 -23.21
CA TYR A 550 33.48 -9.59 -24.47
C TYR A 550 34.63 -8.97 -25.28
N THR A 551 35.10 -9.67 -26.29
CA THR A 551 36.01 -9.11 -27.31
C THR A 551 35.20 -8.71 -28.54
N GLU A 552 35.16 -7.43 -28.89
CA GLU A 552 34.34 -6.93 -30.01
C GLU A 552 34.94 -7.27 -31.39
N VAL A 553 34.08 -7.57 -32.37
CA VAL A 553 34.37 -7.39 -33.80
C VAL A 553 33.15 -6.72 -34.44
N LYS A 554 33.34 -5.56 -35.05
CA LYS A 554 32.29 -4.81 -35.76
C LYS A 554 31.84 -5.57 -37.02
N GLY A 555 30.54 -5.85 -37.11
CA GLY A 555 29.85 -6.41 -38.29
C GLY A 555 28.32 -6.39 -38.12
N GLU A 556 27.56 -6.60 -39.20
CA GLU A 556 26.09 -6.39 -39.29
C GLU A 556 25.22 -7.33 -38.42
N LYS A 557 25.81 -8.36 -37.80
CA LYS A 557 25.13 -9.26 -36.85
C LYS A 557 25.86 -9.25 -35.50
N TYR A 558 25.16 -8.89 -34.43
CA TYR A 558 25.66 -8.94 -33.05
C TYR A 558 26.08 -10.38 -32.68
N THR A 559 27.37 -10.69 -32.85
CA THR A 559 27.96 -11.97 -32.43
C THR A 559 28.85 -11.73 -31.23
N TYR A 560 28.47 -12.28 -30.07
CA TYR A 560 29.27 -12.16 -28.86
C TYR A 560 30.44 -13.14 -28.91
N ARG A 561 31.64 -12.66 -28.60
CA ARG A 561 32.85 -13.49 -28.55
C ARG A 561 33.33 -13.70 -27.12
N CYS A 562 33.98 -14.83 -26.91
CA CYS A 562 34.55 -15.20 -25.64
C CYS A 562 35.63 -14.21 -25.21
N VAL A 563 35.48 -13.64 -24.01
CA VAL A 563 36.43 -12.68 -23.43
C VAL A 563 37.87 -13.20 -23.32
N LYS A 564 38.06 -14.53 -23.27
CA LYS A 564 39.40 -15.16 -23.19
C LYS A 564 39.97 -15.62 -24.52
N SER A 565 39.16 -16.24 -25.38
CA SER A 565 39.64 -16.92 -26.59
C SER A 565 39.32 -16.18 -27.89
N GLY A 566 38.48 -15.14 -27.87
CA GLY A 566 38.02 -14.44 -29.08
C GLY A 566 37.15 -15.28 -30.02
N SER A 567 36.89 -16.54 -29.68
CA SER A 567 36.00 -17.45 -30.40
C SER A 567 34.53 -17.14 -30.10
N GLU A 568 33.59 -17.70 -30.86
CA GLU A 568 32.15 -17.55 -30.60
C GLU A 568 31.80 -17.90 -29.13
N ALA A 569 31.11 -16.98 -28.45
CA ALA A 569 30.58 -17.22 -27.12
C ALA A 569 29.31 -18.05 -27.23
N LEU A 570 29.14 -18.99 -26.31
CA LEU A 570 27.95 -19.83 -26.21
C LEU A 570 27.35 -19.84 -24.81
N VAL A 571 28.14 -19.37 -23.84
CA VAL A 571 27.78 -19.25 -22.44
C VAL A 571 27.87 -17.78 -22.06
N ALA A 572 26.84 -17.24 -21.41
CA ALA A 572 26.90 -15.98 -20.71
C ALA A 572 26.74 -16.21 -19.20
N VAL A 573 27.58 -15.57 -18.40
CA VAL A 573 27.48 -15.61 -16.94
C VAL A 573 27.12 -14.21 -16.46
N LEU A 574 25.93 -14.06 -15.89
CA LEU A 574 25.41 -12.78 -15.39
C LEU A 574 25.62 -12.70 -13.88
N PHE A 575 26.42 -11.74 -13.43
CA PHE A 575 26.61 -11.40 -12.03
C PHE A 575 25.64 -10.28 -11.62
N ARG A 576 24.89 -10.51 -10.54
CA ARG A 576 23.96 -9.53 -9.97
C ARG A 576 24.39 -9.17 -8.55
N PRO A 577 25.23 -8.14 -8.38
CA PRO A 577 25.61 -7.71 -7.05
C PRO A 577 24.37 -7.21 -6.30
N THR A 578 24.32 -7.43 -4.99
CA THR A 578 23.26 -6.97 -4.08
C THR A 578 23.81 -6.32 -2.81
N SER A 579 25.13 -6.14 -2.71
CA SER A 579 25.79 -5.46 -1.58
C SER A 579 27.14 -4.83 -1.99
N PRO A 580 27.68 -3.90 -1.19
CA PRO A 580 28.98 -3.27 -1.42
C PRO A 580 30.12 -4.28 -1.48
N SER A 581 30.10 -5.31 -0.62
CA SER A 581 31.10 -6.38 -0.64
C SER A 581 31.17 -7.10 -1.98
N GLN A 582 30.02 -7.28 -2.63
CA GLN A 582 29.91 -7.92 -3.93
C GLN A 582 30.36 -6.99 -5.07
N LEU A 583 30.10 -5.68 -4.96
CA LEU A 583 30.66 -4.69 -5.88
C LEU A 583 32.18 -4.62 -5.79
N ALA A 584 32.72 -4.55 -4.57
CA ALA A 584 34.15 -4.51 -4.30
C ALA A 584 34.86 -5.74 -4.90
N PHE A 585 34.27 -6.93 -4.72
CA PHE A 585 34.75 -8.15 -5.37
C PHE A 585 34.78 -8.04 -6.90
N LEU A 586 33.74 -7.50 -7.54
CA LEU A 586 33.71 -7.32 -9.00
C LEU A 586 34.78 -6.32 -9.46
N CYS A 587 35.01 -5.27 -8.69
CA CYS A 587 36.06 -4.28 -8.96
C CYS A 587 37.48 -4.76 -8.63
N GLY A 588 37.64 -5.83 -7.84
CA GLY A 588 38.93 -6.34 -7.41
C GLY A 588 39.58 -5.47 -6.34
N CYS A 589 38.77 -4.85 -5.47
CA CYS A 589 39.20 -3.93 -4.43
C CYS A 589 38.49 -4.24 -3.11
N GLU A 590 38.91 -3.57 -2.03
CA GLU A 590 38.22 -3.57 -0.74
C GLU A 590 37.03 -2.59 -0.73
N ILE A 591 36.12 -2.71 0.22
CA ILE A 591 34.92 -1.84 0.29
C ILE A 591 35.31 -0.37 0.43
N ASN A 592 36.32 -0.05 1.23
CA ASN A 592 36.79 1.33 1.45
C ASN A 592 37.50 1.94 0.22
N GLU A 593 37.84 1.14 -0.80
CA GLU A 593 38.44 1.58 -2.06
C GLU A 593 37.39 1.86 -3.15
N LEU A 594 36.14 1.42 -2.95
CA LEU A 594 35.03 1.82 -3.80
C LEU A 594 34.81 3.34 -3.67
N PRO A 595 34.27 4.02 -4.71
CA PRO A 595 33.70 5.34 -4.57
C PRO A 595 32.78 5.38 -3.35
N ASP A 596 32.95 6.40 -2.52
CA ASP A 596 32.24 6.59 -1.25
C ASP A 596 30.73 6.28 -1.32
N VAL A 597 30.03 6.78 -2.34
CA VAL A 597 28.60 6.51 -2.58
C VAL A 597 28.26 5.03 -2.82
N LEU A 598 29.19 4.25 -3.37
CA LEU A 598 29.04 2.81 -3.61
C LEU A 598 29.40 1.95 -2.39
N GLN A 599 30.15 2.51 -1.42
CA GLN A 599 30.43 1.84 -0.14
C GLN A 599 29.15 1.56 0.65
N HIS A 600 28.10 2.35 0.40
CA HIS A 600 26.79 2.25 1.05
C HIS A 600 25.69 1.73 0.10
N TRP A 601 26.06 1.04 -0.98
CA TRP A 601 25.13 0.47 -1.97
C TRP A 601 24.32 -0.72 -1.44
N ILE A 602 23.40 -0.47 -0.52
CA ILE A 602 22.52 -1.46 0.09
C ILE A 602 21.08 -0.91 0.06
N LYS A 603 20.10 -1.77 -0.24
CA LYS A 603 18.69 -1.41 -0.08
C LYS A 603 18.38 -1.20 1.41
N PRO A 604 17.96 0.00 1.83
CA PRO A 604 17.73 0.27 3.24
C PRO A 604 16.58 -0.59 3.77
N ARG A 605 16.69 -0.96 5.06
CA ARG A 605 15.56 -1.57 5.77
C ARG A 605 14.55 -0.48 6.11
N ARG A 606 13.27 -0.79 5.94
CA ARG A 606 12.20 0.18 6.24
C ARG A 606 12.08 0.38 7.75
N SER A 607 12.11 1.64 8.18
CA SER A 607 11.78 2.08 9.54
C SER A 607 10.75 3.21 9.52
N ASP A 608 10.42 3.78 10.68
CA ASP A 608 9.54 4.95 10.78
C ASP A 608 10.24 6.27 10.41
N ASP A 609 11.58 6.35 10.48
CA ASP A 609 12.34 7.56 10.14
C ASP A 609 12.18 7.88 8.64
N PRO A 610 11.75 9.11 8.27
CA PRO A 610 11.79 9.60 6.88
C PRO A 610 13.08 9.26 6.13
N LEU A 611 14.24 9.23 6.79
CA LEU A 611 15.51 8.91 6.16
C LEU A 611 15.55 7.49 5.58
N ASP A 612 14.75 6.54 6.08
CA ASP A 612 14.76 5.15 5.61
C ASP A 612 13.70 4.80 4.57
N TRP A 613 12.63 5.59 4.48
CA TRP A 613 11.51 5.30 3.58
C TRP A 613 11.23 6.40 2.55
N ALA A 614 11.56 7.66 2.85
CA ALA A 614 11.30 8.78 1.94
C ALA A 614 12.47 8.99 0.98
N ILE A 615 13.71 8.71 1.44
CA ILE A 615 14.89 8.86 0.60
C ILE A 615 14.98 7.74 -0.43
N VAL A 616 15.32 8.10 -1.65
CA VAL A 616 15.54 7.20 -2.79
C VAL A 616 16.96 7.41 -3.27
N ASN A 617 17.87 6.52 -2.88
CA ASN A 617 19.25 6.58 -3.35
C ASN A 617 19.33 6.24 -4.85
N PRO A 618 19.63 7.21 -5.73
CA PRO A 618 19.61 7.01 -7.18
C PRO A 618 20.66 5.98 -7.65
N TRP A 619 21.72 5.76 -6.87
CA TRP A 619 22.72 4.74 -7.17
C TRP A 619 22.20 3.31 -7.04
N ILE A 620 21.13 3.07 -6.25
CA ILE A 620 20.55 1.73 -6.05
C ILE A 620 19.72 1.27 -7.25
N ASP A 621 19.10 2.21 -7.97
CA ASP A 621 18.27 1.91 -9.13
C ASP A 621 19.10 1.65 -10.41
N ASP A 622 20.36 2.08 -10.40
CA ASP A 622 21.31 1.81 -11.47
C ASP A 622 21.79 0.35 -11.47
N SER A 623 21.91 -0.23 -12.67
CA SER A 623 22.37 -1.60 -12.86
C SER A 623 23.89 -1.68 -12.92
N PHE A 624 24.50 -2.19 -11.86
CA PHE A 624 25.90 -2.62 -11.80
C PHE A 624 26.08 -4.10 -12.18
N GLU A 625 25.15 -4.65 -12.97
CA GLU A 625 25.22 -6.03 -13.47
C GLU A 625 26.39 -6.20 -14.46
N VAL A 626 27.14 -7.30 -14.28
CA VAL A 626 28.28 -7.65 -15.14
C VAL A 626 27.99 -8.95 -15.87
N VAL A 627 28.12 -8.95 -17.19
CA VAL A 627 27.96 -10.16 -18.03
C VAL A 627 29.30 -10.59 -18.58
N VAL A 628 29.66 -11.85 -18.37
CA VAL A 628 30.87 -12.48 -18.91
C VAL A 628 30.51 -13.45 -20.03
N TYR A 629 31.04 -13.22 -21.22
CA TYR A 629 30.82 -14.09 -22.38
C TYR A 629 31.96 -15.11 -22.54
N LEU A 630 31.61 -16.40 -22.56
CA LEU A 630 32.55 -17.52 -22.62
C LEU A 630 32.23 -18.49 -23.75
N SER A 631 33.28 -19.08 -24.32
CA SER A 631 33.18 -20.22 -25.23
C SER A 631 33.03 -21.51 -24.44
N ARG A 632 32.55 -22.58 -25.11
CA ARG A 632 32.41 -23.92 -24.52
C ARG A 632 33.72 -24.44 -23.90
N SER A 633 34.83 -24.20 -24.60
CA SER A 633 36.16 -24.62 -24.18
C SER A 633 36.67 -23.79 -23.02
N ALA A 634 36.47 -22.46 -23.05
CA ALA A 634 36.85 -21.58 -21.96
C ALA A 634 36.10 -21.93 -20.66
N TYR A 635 34.76 -22.04 -20.74
CA TYR A 635 33.93 -22.38 -19.58
C TYR A 635 34.33 -23.72 -18.94
N ASN A 636 34.49 -24.79 -19.74
CA ASN A 636 34.89 -26.09 -19.21
C ASN A 636 36.35 -26.14 -18.74
N LYS A 637 37.25 -25.34 -19.33
CA LYS A 637 38.63 -25.19 -18.83
C LYS A 637 38.64 -24.60 -17.43
N HIS A 638 37.79 -23.61 -17.16
CA HIS A 638 37.63 -23.03 -15.84
C HIS A 638 36.92 -23.97 -14.85
N ARG A 639 35.97 -24.82 -15.31
CA ARG A 639 35.37 -25.90 -14.48
C ARG A 639 36.43 -26.87 -14.00
N LYS A 640 37.26 -27.35 -14.93
CA LYS A 640 38.35 -28.28 -14.65
C LYS A 640 39.36 -27.71 -13.65
N LYS A 641 39.71 -26.41 -13.78
CA LYS A 641 40.60 -25.74 -12.83
C LYS A 641 40.05 -25.69 -11.39
N ARG A 642 38.72 -25.73 -11.23
CA ARG A 642 38.03 -25.76 -9.92
C ARG A 642 37.67 -27.17 -9.44
N GLY A 643 38.16 -28.22 -10.10
CA GLY A 643 37.81 -29.61 -9.76
C GLY A 643 36.37 -29.99 -10.10
N LEU A 644 35.66 -29.18 -10.89
CA LEU A 644 34.27 -29.43 -11.28
C LEU A 644 34.19 -30.25 -12.57
N ALA A 645 33.26 -31.21 -12.61
CA ALA A 645 32.96 -31.97 -13.82
C ALA A 645 32.48 -31.05 -14.95
N ALA A 646 32.81 -31.37 -16.20
CA ALA A 646 32.37 -30.59 -17.36
C ALA A 646 30.83 -30.49 -17.40
N ASN A 647 30.30 -29.29 -17.60
CA ASN A 647 28.86 -29.06 -17.71
C ASN A 647 28.55 -28.68 -19.15
N ARG A 648 27.56 -29.37 -19.74
CA ARG A 648 27.16 -29.22 -21.14
C ARG A 648 25.67 -28.89 -21.26
N PHE A 649 25.16 -28.06 -20.36
CA PHE A 649 23.75 -27.62 -20.32
C PHE A 649 23.24 -27.01 -21.63
N TRP A 650 24.14 -26.54 -22.50
CA TRP A 650 23.81 -26.03 -23.84
C TRP A 650 23.53 -27.11 -24.90
N ILE A 651 23.51 -28.39 -24.53
CA ILE A 651 23.08 -29.49 -25.38
C ILE A 651 21.62 -29.78 -25.04
N THR A 652 20.69 -29.33 -25.89
CA THR A 652 19.25 -29.64 -25.77
C THR A 652 19.00 -31.14 -26.05
N GLU A 653 17.88 -31.70 -25.58
CA GLU A 653 17.55 -33.11 -25.85
C GLU A 653 17.48 -33.42 -27.36
N GLU A 654 16.98 -32.47 -28.16
CA GLU A 654 16.99 -32.54 -29.63
C GLU A 654 18.41 -32.74 -30.21
N MET A 655 19.43 -32.09 -29.62
CA MET A 655 20.83 -32.25 -30.03
C MET A 655 21.46 -33.57 -29.57
N LYS A 656 20.87 -34.27 -28.59
CA LYS A 656 21.34 -35.62 -28.18
C LYS A 656 20.82 -36.71 -29.13
N THR A 657 19.68 -36.49 -29.77
CA THR A 657 19.02 -37.47 -30.66
C THR A 657 19.49 -37.43 -32.12
N GLU A 658 20.17 -36.38 -32.56
CA GLU A 658 20.70 -36.30 -33.93
C GLU A 658 22.12 -36.90 -34.06
N LYS A 659 22.20 -38.23 -34.06
CA LYS A 659 23.06 -38.88 -35.05
C LYS A 659 22.16 -39.30 -36.21
N PRO A 660 22.14 -38.59 -37.35
CA PRO A 660 21.45 -39.12 -38.52
C PRO A 660 22.16 -40.41 -38.92
N TYR A 661 21.53 -41.56 -38.67
CA TYR A 661 21.88 -42.79 -39.38
C TYR A 661 21.53 -42.55 -40.85
N PHE A 662 22.55 -42.27 -41.66
CA PHE A 662 22.46 -42.21 -43.10
C PHE A 662 22.39 -43.64 -43.63
N ILE A 663 21.22 -44.04 -44.12
CA ILE A 663 21.08 -45.29 -44.87
C ILE A 663 21.30 -44.94 -46.35
N LYS A 664 22.28 -45.57 -46.98
CA LYS A 664 22.57 -45.36 -48.40
C LYS A 664 21.49 -46.01 -49.26
N PRO A 665 20.82 -45.28 -50.17
CA PRO A 665 19.85 -45.87 -51.08
C PRO A 665 20.54 -46.82 -52.07
N THR A 666 19.96 -48.00 -52.30
CA THR A 666 20.38 -48.95 -53.34
C THR A 666 19.45 -48.88 -54.55
N VAL A 667 19.88 -49.42 -55.70
CA VAL A 667 18.97 -49.59 -56.86
C VAL A 667 17.74 -50.38 -56.40
N GLY A 668 16.55 -49.91 -56.78
CA GLY A 668 15.26 -50.44 -56.33
C GLY A 668 14.68 -49.79 -55.07
N THR A 669 15.43 -48.90 -54.39
CA THR A 669 14.92 -48.18 -53.22
C THR A 669 13.91 -47.11 -53.66
N GLU A 670 12.74 -47.11 -53.03
CA GLU A 670 11.76 -46.04 -53.16
C GLU A 670 12.19 -44.84 -52.30
N VAL A 671 12.17 -43.66 -52.90
CA VAL A 671 12.70 -42.43 -52.30
C VAL A 671 11.75 -41.27 -52.57
N ARG A 672 11.65 -40.36 -51.61
CA ARG A 672 10.87 -39.13 -51.74
C ARG A 672 11.79 -37.95 -52.07
N PHE A 673 11.41 -37.05 -52.97
CA PHE A 673 12.22 -35.89 -53.31
C PHE A 673 11.75 -34.62 -52.60
N SER A 674 12.69 -33.77 -52.19
CA SER A 674 12.38 -32.50 -51.51
C SER A 674 12.30 -31.28 -52.45
N CYS A 675 12.62 -31.43 -53.75
CA CYS A 675 12.59 -30.34 -54.73
C CYS A 675 12.18 -30.83 -56.13
N TRP A 676 11.38 -30.03 -56.84
CA TRP A 676 10.87 -30.27 -58.20
C TRP A 676 11.49 -29.26 -59.17
N ASN A 677 11.93 -29.72 -60.36
CA ASN A 677 12.60 -28.89 -61.37
C ASN A 677 11.78 -28.75 -62.68
N GLY A 678 10.46 -28.90 -62.64
CA GLY A 678 9.54 -28.68 -63.78
C GLY A 678 8.62 -27.47 -63.58
N SER A 679 7.95 -27.02 -64.64
CA SER A 679 7.13 -25.78 -64.64
C SER A 679 5.83 -25.88 -63.84
N GLU A 680 5.27 -27.06 -63.64
CA GLU A 680 4.12 -27.29 -62.74
C GLU A 680 4.37 -28.55 -61.91
N ALA A 681 4.27 -28.44 -60.58
CA ALA A 681 4.51 -29.55 -59.66
C ALA A 681 3.18 -30.22 -59.25
N PRO A 682 3.05 -31.56 -59.30
CA PRO A 682 1.84 -32.23 -58.85
C PRO A 682 1.68 -32.17 -57.33
N PRO A 683 0.43 -32.16 -56.79
CA PRO A 683 0.17 -32.08 -55.36
C PRO A 683 0.42 -33.42 -54.66
N GLY A 684 1.37 -33.44 -53.72
CA GLY A 684 1.70 -34.60 -52.88
C GLY A 684 3.20 -34.91 -52.85
N PRO A 685 3.67 -35.76 -51.92
CA PRO A 685 5.09 -36.09 -51.84
C PRO A 685 5.55 -36.79 -53.12
N TRP A 686 6.58 -36.23 -53.78
CA TRP A 686 7.10 -36.77 -55.04
C TRP A 686 7.91 -38.04 -54.76
N LEU A 687 7.36 -39.19 -55.16
CA LEU A 687 7.96 -40.51 -54.98
C LEU A 687 8.58 -41.02 -56.28
N GLY A 688 9.70 -41.73 -56.18
CA GLY A 688 10.32 -42.43 -57.29
C GLY A 688 11.24 -43.55 -56.83
N VAL A 689 11.63 -44.42 -57.76
CA VAL A 689 12.51 -45.56 -57.49
C VAL A 689 13.87 -45.33 -58.14
N ILE A 690 14.94 -45.58 -57.39
CA ILE A 690 16.30 -45.47 -57.92
C ILE A 690 16.52 -46.58 -58.95
N THR A 691 16.71 -46.20 -60.20
CA THR A 691 16.96 -47.14 -61.29
C THR A 691 18.44 -47.35 -61.54
N GLU A 692 19.28 -46.36 -61.20
CA GLU A 692 20.72 -46.44 -61.42
C GLU A 692 21.48 -45.55 -60.42
N ILE A 693 22.64 -46.02 -59.95
CA ILE A 693 23.57 -45.23 -59.14
C ILE A 693 24.75 -44.85 -60.03
N ILE A 694 24.82 -43.58 -60.44
CA ILE A 694 25.88 -43.10 -61.35
C ILE A 694 27.18 -42.87 -60.59
N LYS A 695 27.10 -42.33 -59.37
CA LYS A 695 28.27 -42.07 -58.53
C LYS A 695 27.92 -42.23 -57.06
N GLU A 696 28.58 -43.16 -56.39
CA GLU A 696 28.41 -43.39 -54.97
C GLU A 696 29.47 -42.62 -54.16
N GLY A 697 29.04 -41.83 -53.18
CA GLY A 697 29.94 -41.14 -52.25
C GLY A 697 29.40 -41.17 -50.83
N ARG A 698 30.25 -40.81 -49.86
CA ARG A 698 29.99 -41.00 -48.42
C ARG A 698 28.92 -40.04 -47.85
N VAL A 699 28.78 -38.85 -48.43
CA VAL A 699 27.84 -37.78 -48.03
C VAL A 699 27.09 -37.18 -49.23
N TYR A 700 27.53 -37.51 -50.45
CA TYR A 700 27.00 -37.01 -51.71
C TYR A 700 27.07 -38.10 -52.78
N GLY A 701 26.01 -38.29 -53.55
CA GLY A 701 25.92 -39.29 -54.63
C GLY A 701 25.04 -38.79 -55.77
N ILE A 702 25.15 -39.41 -56.94
CA ILE A 702 24.37 -39.08 -58.14
C ILE A 702 23.55 -40.32 -58.52
N TYR A 703 22.23 -40.13 -58.61
CA TYR A 703 21.25 -41.19 -58.81
C TYR A 703 20.36 -40.88 -60.00
N LYS A 704 20.03 -41.89 -60.80
CA LYS A 704 18.87 -41.80 -61.70
C LYS A 704 17.67 -42.38 -60.99
N VAL A 705 16.60 -41.61 -60.98
CA VAL A 705 15.38 -41.98 -60.26
C VAL A 705 14.21 -41.89 -61.21
N ARG A 706 13.48 -42.99 -61.34
CA ARG A 706 12.26 -43.07 -62.13
C ARG A 706 11.09 -42.62 -61.27
N ARG A 707 10.42 -41.55 -61.67
CA ARG A 707 9.29 -40.99 -60.93
C ARG A 707 8.05 -41.87 -61.09
N HIS A 708 7.27 -42.05 -60.03
CA HIS A 708 6.10 -42.93 -60.09
C HIS A 708 4.96 -42.38 -60.96
N PHE A 709 4.77 -41.07 -60.99
CA PHE A 709 3.57 -40.47 -61.59
C PHE A 709 3.64 -40.34 -63.12
N ASP A 710 4.83 -40.23 -63.72
CA ASP A 710 5.00 -40.10 -65.17
C ASP A 710 6.03 -41.07 -65.78
N GLY A 711 6.75 -41.82 -64.96
CA GLY A 711 7.75 -42.79 -65.43
C GLY A 711 9.03 -42.15 -65.99
N GLU A 712 9.17 -40.82 -65.95
CA GLU A 712 10.38 -40.15 -66.42
C GLU A 712 11.56 -40.44 -65.49
N ILE A 713 12.75 -40.55 -66.09
CA ILE A 713 14.00 -40.78 -65.36
C ILE A 713 14.73 -39.45 -65.20
N GLN A 714 14.89 -39.03 -63.95
CA GLN A 714 15.59 -37.80 -63.61
C GLN A 714 16.90 -38.10 -62.88
N GLN A 715 17.97 -37.37 -63.23
CA GLN A 715 19.22 -37.42 -62.48
C GLN A 715 19.15 -36.46 -61.29
N ILE A 716 19.47 -36.97 -60.10
CA ILE A 716 19.42 -36.22 -58.84
C ILE A 716 20.78 -36.31 -58.15
N GLU A 717 21.25 -35.16 -57.67
CA GLU A 717 22.55 -35.02 -57.04
C GLU A 717 22.38 -34.67 -55.55
N GLY A 718 22.93 -35.54 -54.69
CA GLY A 718 22.97 -35.38 -53.23
C GLY A 718 21.89 -36.13 -52.47
N TYR A 719 22.25 -36.65 -51.28
CA TYR A 719 21.33 -37.41 -50.41
C TYR A 719 20.28 -36.54 -49.72
N GLN A 720 20.56 -35.26 -49.45
CA GLN A 720 19.63 -34.36 -48.75
C GLN A 720 18.37 -34.02 -49.56
N LYS A 721 18.42 -34.24 -50.88
CA LYS A 721 17.26 -34.11 -51.77
C LYS A 721 16.39 -35.37 -51.81
N LEU A 722 16.84 -36.44 -51.16
CA LEU A 722 16.14 -37.71 -50.98
C LEU A 722 15.71 -37.82 -49.50
N LEU A 723 14.42 -37.66 -49.24
CA LEU A 723 13.83 -38.00 -47.95
C LEU A 723 13.57 -39.51 -47.92
N ARG A 724 13.79 -40.12 -46.74
CA ARG A 724 13.70 -41.57 -46.45
C ARG A 724 12.44 -42.25 -47.04
N PRO A 725 12.43 -43.59 -47.19
CA PRO A 725 11.18 -44.33 -47.37
C PRO A 725 10.14 -43.97 -46.29
#